data_AF-A0A899G1X4-F1
#
_entry.id   AF-A0A899G1X4-F1
#
_cell.length_a   1.000
_cell.length_b   1.000
_cell.length_c   1.000
_cell.angle_alpha   90.00
_cell.angle_beta   90.00
_cell.angle_gamma   90.00
#
_symmetry.space_group_name_H-M   'P 1'
#
loop_
_entity.id
_entity.type
_entity.pdbx_description
1 polymer ?
#
loop_
_entity_poly.entity_id
_entity_poly.type
_entity_poly.pdbx_seq_one_letter_code
_entity_poly.pdbx_strand_id
1 'polypeptide(L)'
;MANVLMIILIINPLERLKGYVPVFKQPVELFCFSYDERPLGADLSSGFDKRIERDETINEHLDGLLLSLCEYERQHGFQRTFVDILTWRGILTRFLCTPFDRRTAWAVNIVRFQIHYFLSYYVTDNLQNTIFIEDHLETPVLPTEQEARMQFWGYKFETLSTLPDTWDNCSRDQIEQRNDVIVNNHIQYCSVVRTSLDKTTIVMGGEVDCAWDAKPDPPENPVPYYVELKTTRSLTTPSARKTFELHKLLKFWAQSFLLGVPRIIVGFRTDDGHLESIEEYKTQSIPSKTSAFNGNLALAWMSQLLHFLKQKIPDQEGVWRLRYTQNSDTLQLYKIEQNGYGFLHPAFISWRKLDIHKVNHPTALHPTLLEKAFKPSYTMDQSLADAPLSNFPPLSHACILHCSFSAWYPLYRSITPKTRVIKPLPPTFIAYLSQDSIILPHRSSDKDSVNSSLDESSDSTMDEADNPVTAFQALDDQITHTIESLNGAVFPKLNWSSPKDAAWITPSRNLRCTCASDIYLLFKSSDFIAHDLFHAFDDCIPSADVHVEYELVLKQWFTVIPSMEFRCFVKQRCLIGISQRDLKTLSLLFSWDELLSNSLPFSNDSPQLRLVDVDSQSWGPSQFASQRLSEDILDADASDFDIEKYIEKLQDMNITTNANNRIMTK
;
A
#
# COMPACT_ATOMS: atom_id res chain seq x y z
N MET A 1 -13.29 -5.88 -47.85
CA MET A 1 -13.05 -5.56 -46.42
C MET A 1 -13.66 -6.71 -45.62
N ALA A 2 -12.96 -7.27 -44.64
CA ALA A 2 -13.58 -8.25 -43.74
C ALA A 2 -14.43 -7.51 -42.70
N ASN A 3 -15.57 -8.08 -42.30
CA ASN A 3 -16.37 -7.54 -41.21
C ASN A 3 -15.63 -7.75 -39.89
N VAL A 4 -14.91 -6.73 -39.43
CA VAL A 4 -14.36 -6.69 -38.07
C VAL A 4 -15.54 -6.63 -37.10
N LEU A 5 -15.72 -7.66 -36.28
CA LEU A 5 -16.81 -7.73 -35.32
C LEU A 5 -16.56 -6.74 -34.17
N MET A 6 -17.21 -5.58 -34.26
CA MET A 6 -17.14 -4.54 -33.24
C MET A 6 -18.15 -4.80 -32.14
N ILE A 7 -17.65 -4.97 -30.91
CA ILE A 7 -18.43 -5.10 -29.68
C ILE A 7 -18.57 -3.70 -29.08
N ILE A 8 -19.75 -3.38 -28.52
CA ILE A 8 -20.06 -2.07 -27.95
C ILE A 8 -20.33 -2.22 -26.44
N LEU A 9 -19.77 -1.33 -25.63
CA LEU A 9 -20.16 -1.12 -24.23
C LEU A 9 -20.78 0.29 -24.09
N ILE A 10 -21.93 0.38 -23.42
CA ILE A 10 -22.66 1.64 -23.23
C ILE A 10 -22.18 2.34 -21.95
N ILE A 11 -21.93 3.64 -22.03
CA ILE A 11 -21.45 4.49 -20.92
C ILE A 11 -22.63 5.07 -20.13
N ASN A 12 -23.65 5.62 -20.80
CA ASN A 12 -24.79 6.32 -20.18
C ASN A 12 -26.13 5.60 -20.42
N PRO A 13 -27.14 5.74 -19.53
CA PRO A 13 -27.15 6.57 -18.32
C PRO A 13 -26.43 5.92 -17.13
N LEU A 14 -25.68 6.70 -16.35
CA LEU A 14 -24.97 6.24 -15.15
C LEU A 14 -25.91 5.87 -14.00
N GLU A 15 -27.18 6.29 -14.08
CA GLU A 15 -28.27 5.93 -13.19
C GLU A 15 -28.35 4.42 -12.93
N ARG A 16 -28.01 3.58 -13.92
CA ARG A 16 -27.98 2.11 -13.80
C ARG A 16 -26.93 1.57 -12.80
N LEU A 17 -26.02 2.43 -12.34
CA LEU A 17 -24.94 2.12 -11.40
C LEU A 17 -25.18 2.73 -10.00
N LYS A 18 -26.25 3.51 -9.81
CA LYS A 18 -26.60 4.07 -8.50
C LYS A 18 -27.00 2.94 -7.55
N GLY A 19 -26.54 3.02 -6.31
CA GLY A 19 -26.71 1.97 -5.30
C GLY A 19 -25.62 0.89 -5.31
N TYR A 20 -24.83 0.76 -6.38
CA TYR A 20 -23.62 -0.08 -6.36
C TYR A 20 -22.46 0.69 -5.74
N VAL A 21 -21.85 0.13 -4.70
CA VAL A 21 -20.67 0.68 -4.01
C VAL A 21 -19.52 -0.33 -4.16
N PRO A 22 -18.58 -0.09 -5.09
CA PRO A 22 -17.46 -1.01 -5.32
C PRO A 22 -16.45 -1.00 -4.17
N VAL A 23 -15.81 -2.13 -3.92
CA VAL A 23 -14.71 -2.27 -2.96
C VAL A 23 -13.39 -2.09 -3.69
N PHE A 24 -12.73 -0.94 -3.50
CA PHE A 24 -11.36 -0.70 -3.96
C PHE A 24 -10.39 -0.89 -2.79
N LYS A 25 -9.47 -1.87 -2.89
CA LYS A 25 -8.50 -2.14 -1.83
C LYS A 25 -7.34 -1.16 -1.86
N GLN A 26 -6.76 -0.86 -0.70
CA GLN A 26 -5.60 0.02 -0.60
C GLN A 26 -4.43 -0.55 -1.43
N PRO A 27 -3.82 0.24 -2.34
CA PRO A 27 -2.66 -0.19 -3.09
C PRO A 27 -1.43 -0.44 -2.21
N VAL A 28 -0.69 -1.50 -2.53
CA VAL A 28 0.57 -1.88 -1.87
C VAL A 28 1.68 -1.96 -2.91
N GLU A 29 2.79 -1.27 -2.68
CA GLU A 29 3.97 -1.38 -3.57
C GLU A 29 4.54 -2.80 -3.53
N LEU A 30 4.81 -3.36 -4.71
CA LEU A 30 5.58 -4.60 -4.87
C LEU A 30 7.07 -4.28 -5.04
N PHE A 31 7.38 -3.28 -5.88
CA PHE A 31 8.73 -2.81 -6.18
C PHE A 31 8.67 -1.44 -6.87
N CYS A 32 9.86 -0.85 -7.10
CA CYS A 32 10.04 0.41 -7.81
C CYS A 32 11.24 0.35 -8.77
N PHE A 33 11.31 1.27 -9.74
CA PHE A 33 12.47 1.46 -10.63
C PHE A 33 12.59 2.92 -11.08
N SER A 34 13.77 3.31 -11.61
CA SER A 34 14.01 4.67 -12.11
C SER A 34 14.76 4.70 -13.45
N TYR A 35 14.78 5.90 -14.04
CA TYR A 35 15.63 6.32 -15.15
C TYR A 35 16.39 7.59 -14.67
N ASP A 36 17.70 7.74 -14.92
CA ASP A 36 18.54 8.76 -14.23
C ASP A 36 19.72 9.34 -15.06
N GLU A 37 19.74 10.66 -15.29
CA GLU A 37 20.94 11.52 -15.53
C GLU A 37 20.65 12.98 -15.07
N ARG A 38 21.60 13.74 -14.49
CA ARG A 38 21.31 15.00 -13.72
C ARG A 38 22.29 16.19 -13.93
N PRO A 39 21.80 17.43 -14.21
CA PRO A 39 22.58 18.70 -14.13
C PRO A 39 21.86 19.89 -13.40
N LEU A 40 22.46 21.10 -13.31
CA LEU A 40 21.96 22.25 -12.49
C LEU A 40 21.88 23.66 -13.20
N GLY A 41 20.81 24.47 -12.97
CA GLY A 41 20.61 25.91 -13.34
C GLY A 41 19.51 26.30 -14.39
N ALA A 42 18.47 27.14 -14.19
CA ALA A 42 17.95 27.97 -13.06
C ALA A 42 16.47 28.44 -13.26
N ASP A 43 15.74 28.90 -12.22
CA ASP A 43 14.36 29.53 -12.10
C ASP A 43 13.12 28.82 -12.72
N LEU A 44 11.88 29.11 -12.27
CA LEU A 44 10.62 28.54 -12.81
C LEU A 44 10.43 28.71 -14.33
N SER A 45 10.91 29.82 -14.92
CA SER A 45 10.86 30.06 -16.36
C SER A 45 12.24 30.12 -17.03
N SER A 46 13.31 30.36 -16.27
CA SER A 46 14.68 30.16 -16.73
C SER A 46 14.95 28.65 -16.95
N GLY A 47 16.08 28.31 -17.57
CA GLY A 47 16.41 26.93 -17.92
C GLY A 47 15.55 26.32 -19.03
N PHE A 48 14.44 26.97 -19.45
CA PHE A 48 13.58 26.50 -20.55
C PHE A 48 14.37 26.25 -21.84
N ASP A 49 15.34 27.11 -22.18
CA ASP A 49 16.20 26.95 -23.37
C ASP A 49 17.32 25.90 -23.18
N LYS A 50 17.46 25.33 -21.98
CA LYS A 50 18.47 24.34 -21.58
C LYS A 50 17.86 23.02 -21.08
N ARG A 51 16.53 22.89 -21.14
CA ARG A 51 15.78 21.74 -20.64
C ARG A 51 16.16 20.48 -21.40
N ILE A 52 16.21 19.36 -20.70
CA ILE A 52 16.47 18.06 -21.31
C ILE A 52 15.12 17.36 -21.47
N GLU A 53 14.63 17.31 -22.71
CA GLU A 53 13.33 16.71 -23.08
C GLU A 53 13.48 15.26 -23.55
N ARG A 54 12.69 14.37 -22.95
CA ARG A 54 12.49 12.99 -23.39
C ARG A 54 11.85 12.95 -24.78
N ASP A 55 12.31 12.03 -25.63
CA ASP A 55 11.76 11.78 -26.95
C ASP A 55 10.40 11.05 -26.87
N GLU A 56 9.31 11.82 -26.80
CA GLU A 56 7.92 11.31 -26.80
C GLU A 56 7.52 10.58 -28.10
N THR A 57 8.39 10.51 -29.13
CA THR A 57 8.13 9.70 -30.33
C THR A 57 8.48 8.22 -30.14
N ILE A 58 9.23 7.88 -29.08
CA ILE A 58 9.60 6.50 -28.74
C ILE A 58 8.49 5.87 -27.87
N ASN A 59 7.77 4.88 -28.43
CA ASN A 59 6.83 4.10 -27.64
C ASN A 59 7.57 3.01 -26.85
N GLU A 60 7.70 3.20 -25.53
CA GLU A 60 8.25 2.20 -24.60
C GLU A 60 7.23 1.13 -24.17
N HIS A 61 6.01 1.15 -24.74
CA HIS A 61 4.99 0.11 -24.57
C HIS A 61 4.70 -0.18 -23.08
N LEU A 62 4.92 -1.43 -22.62
CA LEU A 62 4.93 -1.81 -21.21
C LEU A 62 6.34 -2.23 -20.74
N ASP A 63 7.39 -1.99 -21.53
CA ASP A 63 8.64 -2.75 -21.45
C ASP A 63 9.37 -2.55 -20.11
N GLY A 64 9.45 -1.31 -19.61
CA GLY A 64 10.01 -1.03 -18.28
C GLY A 64 9.27 -1.76 -17.16
N LEU A 65 7.93 -1.82 -17.20
CA LEU A 65 7.08 -2.52 -16.23
C LEU A 65 7.16 -4.05 -16.36
N LEU A 66 7.27 -4.58 -17.58
CA LEU A 66 7.39 -6.02 -17.83
C LEU A 66 8.78 -6.54 -17.44
N LEU A 67 9.85 -5.79 -17.73
CA LEU A 67 11.22 -6.18 -17.42
C LEU A 67 11.53 -6.09 -15.92
N SER A 68 11.10 -5.00 -15.26
CA SER A 68 11.20 -4.88 -13.80
C SER A 68 10.38 -5.95 -13.08
N LEU A 69 9.21 -6.34 -13.60
CA LEU A 69 8.46 -7.48 -13.08
C LEU A 69 9.20 -8.81 -13.26
N CYS A 70 9.89 -9.05 -14.39
CA CYS A 70 10.73 -10.25 -14.54
C CYS A 70 11.80 -10.33 -13.44
N GLU A 71 12.48 -9.21 -13.18
CA GLU A 71 13.54 -9.14 -12.18
C GLU A 71 13.00 -9.27 -10.75
N TYR A 72 11.85 -8.66 -10.43
CA TYR A 72 11.15 -8.86 -9.16
C TYR A 72 10.80 -10.34 -8.93
N GLU A 73 10.21 -11.02 -9.92
CA GLU A 73 9.91 -12.46 -9.83
C GLU A 73 11.18 -13.29 -9.63
N ARG A 74 12.28 -12.94 -10.32
CA ARG A 74 13.57 -13.63 -10.20
C ARG A 74 14.15 -13.50 -8.79
N GLN A 75 14.11 -12.30 -8.21
CA GLN A 75 14.57 -12.04 -6.85
C GLN A 75 13.71 -12.76 -5.81
N HIS A 76 12.39 -12.83 -6.02
CA HIS A 76 11.43 -13.52 -5.16
C HIS A 76 11.30 -15.02 -5.51
N GLY A 77 12.44 -15.70 -5.71
CA GLY A 77 12.50 -17.16 -5.84
C GLY A 77 11.76 -17.74 -7.06
N PHE A 78 11.68 -16.97 -8.16
CA PHE A 78 10.88 -17.28 -9.35
C PHE A 78 9.35 -17.35 -9.11
N GLN A 79 8.86 -16.84 -7.96
CA GLN A 79 7.43 -16.78 -7.67
C GLN A 79 6.75 -15.81 -8.64
N ARG A 80 5.80 -16.34 -9.42
CA ARG A 80 5.07 -15.57 -10.42
C ARG A 80 4.06 -14.62 -9.78
N THR A 81 4.03 -13.39 -10.27
CA THR A 81 2.92 -12.48 -9.98
C THR A 81 1.73 -12.87 -10.86
N PHE A 82 0.68 -13.38 -10.23
CA PHE A 82 -0.62 -13.64 -10.85
C PHE A 82 -1.61 -12.52 -10.53
N VAL A 83 -2.30 -12.06 -11.57
CA VAL A 83 -3.18 -10.89 -11.55
C VAL A 83 -4.10 -10.95 -12.77
N ASP A 84 -5.31 -10.41 -12.67
CA ASP A 84 -6.24 -10.33 -13.81
C ASP A 84 -5.81 -9.29 -14.84
N ILE A 85 -5.30 -8.14 -14.39
CA ILE A 85 -4.98 -6.98 -15.23
C ILE A 85 -3.63 -6.38 -14.87
N LEU A 86 -2.79 -6.10 -15.89
CA LEU A 86 -1.51 -5.39 -15.76
C LEU A 86 -1.43 -4.25 -16.78
N THR A 87 -1.13 -3.03 -16.32
CA THR A 87 -1.14 -1.81 -17.16
C THR A 87 -0.44 -0.62 -16.48
N TRP A 88 -0.35 0.54 -17.14
CA TRP A 88 0.06 1.80 -16.51
C TRP A 88 -1.12 2.51 -15.82
N ARG A 89 -0.87 3.16 -14.68
CA ARG A 89 -1.83 3.96 -13.90
C ARG A 89 -2.58 5.01 -14.74
N GLY A 90 -1.91 5.61 -15.73
CA GLY A 90 -2.51 6.58 -16.65
C GLY A 90 -3.67 6.01 -17.49
N ILE A 91 -3.62 4.72 -17.84
CA ILE A 91 -4.69 4.05 -18.59
C ILE A 91 -5.93 3.87 -17.72
N LEU A 92 -5.76 3.38 -16.50
CA LEU A 92 -6.85 3.24 -15.53
C LEU A 92 -7.41 4.61 -15.11
N THR A 93 -6.59 5.65 -15.05
CA THR A 93 -7.03 7.04 -14.85
C THR A 93 -8.01 7.46 -15.95
N ARG A 94 -7.70 7.21 -17.23
CA ARG A 94 -8.61 7.51 -18.35
C ARG A 94 -9.91 6.69 -18.27
N PHE A 95 -9.82 5.40 -17.93
CA PHE A 95 -11.01 4.56 -17.73
C PHE A 95 -11.93 5.11 -16.63
N LEU A 96 -11.36 5.45 -15.47
CA LEU A 96 -12.07 5.99 -14.29
C LEU A 96 -12.71 7.35 -14.59
N CYS A 97 -12.02 8.24 -15.32
CA CYS A 97 -12.51 9.57 -15.66
C CYS A 97 -13.55 9.59 -16.80
N THR A 98 -13.60 8.57 -17.66
CA THR A 98 -14.40 8.55 -18.91
C THR A 98 -15.87 9.00 -18.78
N PRO A 99 -16.63 8.67 -17.71
CA PRO A 99 -18.02 9.13 -17.58
C PRO A 99 -18.18 10.64 -17.40
N PHE A 100 -17.15 11.30 -16.87
CA PHE A 100 -17.16 12.70 -16.47
C PHE A 100 -16.32 13.58 -17.41
N ASP A 101 -15.19 13.07 -17.93
CA ASP A 101 -14.44 13.70 -19.03
C ASP A 101 -14.83 13.10 -20.38
N ARG A 102 -15.95 13.61 -20.93
CA ARG A 102 -16.40 13.30 -22.30
C ARG A 102 -15.58 14.00 -23.40
N ARG A 103 -14.63 14.88 -23.06
CA ARG A 103 -13.87 15.67 -24.05
C ARG A 103 -12.60 14.95 -24.53
N THR A 104 -11.93 14.22 -23.65
CA THR A 104 -10.69 13.50 -23.98
C THR A 104 -11.02 12.16 -24.64
N ALA A 105 -10.92 12.09 -25.97
CA ALA A 105 -10.90 10.81 -26.68
C ALA A 105 -9.66 9.99 -26.31
N TRP A 106 -9.73 8.66 -26.38
CA TRP A 106 -8.59 7.78 -26.11
C TRP A 106 -8.75 6.43 -26.81
N ALA A 107 -7.63 5.75 -27.03
CA ALA A 107 -7.60 4.35 -27.47
C ALA A 107 -6.50 3.60 -26.71
N VAL A 108 -6.70 2.30 -26.52
CA VAL A 108 -5.74 1.39 -25.88
C VAL A 108 -5.69 0.08 -26.65
N ASN A 109 -4.51 -0.54 -26.70
CA ASN A 109 -4.38 -1.91 -27.18
C ASN A 109 -4.42 -2.87 -25.98
N ILE A 110 -5.02 -4.03 -26.20
CA ILE A 110 -5.36 -5.01 -25.17
C ILE A 110 -4.97 -6.40 -25.69
N VAL A 111 -4.25 -7.16 -24.87
CA VAL A 111 -3.91 -8.56 -25.17
C VAL A 111 -4.15 -9.42 -23.94
N ARG A 112 -4.63 -10.65 -24.15
CA ARG A 112 -4.70 -11.66 -23.09
C ARG A 112 -3.53 -12.62 -23.25
N PHE A 113 -2.71 -12.76 -22.22
CA PHE A 113 -1.64 -13.74 -22.17
C PHE A 113 -2.02 -14.84 -21.18
N GLN A 114 -2.19 -16.05 -21.72
CA GLN A 114 -2.49 -17.26 -20.96
C GLN A 114 -1.29 -18.20 -21.00
N ILE A 115 -0.98 -18.79 -19.84
CA ILE A 115 0.02 -19.86 -19.76
C ILE A 115 -0.33 -20.85 -18.64
N HIS A 116 -0.19 -22.14 -18.96
CA HIS A 116 -0.24 -23.23 -17.99
C HIS A 116 1.09 -23.28 -17.23
N TYR A 117 1.05 -23.42 -15.91
CA TYR A 117 2.23 -23.55 -15.06
C TYR A 117 2.01 -24.61 -13.98
N PHE A 118 3.06 -25.37 -13.68
CA PHE A 118 3.01 -26.43 -12.67
C PHE A 118 3.53 -25.91 -11.32
N LEU A 119 2.70 -25.94 -10.28
CA LEU A 119 3.09 -25.56 -8.93
C LEU A 119 3.54 -26.81 -8.15
N SER A 120 4.86 -26.96 -7.91
CA SER A 120 5.50 -28.09 -7.22
C SER A 120 5.39 -29.46 -7.95
N TYR A 121 5.72 -30.55 -7.24
CA TYR A 121 5.78 -31.93 -7.75
C TYR A 121 4.42 -32.59 -8.07
N TYR A 122 3.31 -31.91 -7.81
CA TYR A 122 1.97 -32.39 -8.11
C TYR A 122 1.40 -31.70 -9.35
N VAL A 123 0.83 -32.49 -10.27
CA VAL A 123 0.26 -31.99 -11.54
C VAL A 123 -1.10 -31.33 -11.29
N THR A 124 -1.06 -30.13 -10.71
CA THR A 124 -2.16 -29.16 -10.77
C THR A 124 -1.94 -28.29 -12.02
N ASP A 125 -2.87 -28.38 -12.97
CA ASP A 125 -2.79 -27.64 -14.24
C ASP A 125 -3.28 -26.20 -14.05
N ASN A 126 -2.43 -25.38 -13.43
CA ASN A 126 -2.81 -24.03 -13.03
C ASN A 126 -2.67 -23.06 -14.21
N LEU A 127 -3.73 -22.29 -14.44
CA LEU A 127 -3.84 -21.32 -15.52
C LEU A 127 -3.51 -19.92 -15.02
N GLN A 128 -2.42 -19.33 -15.54
CA GLN A 128 -2.33 -17.89 -15.57
C GLN A 128 -3.23 -17.39 -16.70
N ASN A 129 -4.06 -16.40 -16.41
CA ASN A 129 -4.81 -15.65 -17.42
C ASN A 129 -4.79 -14.16 -17.05
N THR A 130 -3.95 -13.38 -17.73
CA THR A 130 -3.75 -11.96 -17.45
C THR A 130 -4.01 -11.12 -18.69
N ILE A 131 -4.81 -10.06 -18.53
CA ILE A 131 -5.02 -9.03 -19.54
C ILE A 131 -3.95 -7.95 -19.37
N PHE A 132 -3.23 -7.66 -20.42
CA PHE A 132 -2.29 -6.56 -20.51
C PHE A 132 -2.93 -5.43 -21.33
N ILE A 133 -2.75 -4.19 -20.90
CA ILE A 133 -3.31 -3.01 -21.57
C ILE A 133 -2.22 -1.95 -21.70
N GLU A 134 -1.96 -1.48 -22.92
CA GLU A 134 -1.05 -0.37 -23.23
C GLU A 134 -1.81 0.84 -23.80
N ASP A 135 -1.11 1.97 -23.97
CA ASP A 135 -1.66 3.11 -24.70
C ASP A 135 -1.62 2.87 -26.22
N HIS A 136 -2.62 3.38 -26.95
CA HIS A 136 -2.47 3.56 -28.39
C HIS A 136 -2.08 5.02 -28.65
N LEU A 137 -0.77 5.26 -28.72
CA LEU A 137 -0.24 6.50 -29.23
C LEU A 137 -0.65 6.67 -30.71
N GLU A 138 -1.50 7.67 -30.96
CA GLU A 138 -1.63 8.30 -32.27
C GLU A 138 -0.52 9.36 -32.39
N THR A 139 -0.08 9.71 -33.61
CA THR A 139 1.15 10.50 -33.83
C THR A 139 1.14 11.79 -33.00
N PRO A 140 2.18 12.05 -32.15
CA PRO A 140 2.18 13.22 -31.27
C PRO A 140 2.14 14.51 -32.08
N VAL A 141 1.19 15.39 -31.74
CA VAL A 141 1.15 16.76 -32.24
C VAL A 141 2.12 17.56 -31.39
N LEU A 142 3.14 18.14 -32.02
CA LEU A 142 4.10 19.01 -31.32
C LEU A 142 3.36 20.13 -30.58
N PRO A 143 3.59 20.32 -29.27
CA PRO A 143 2.93 21.37 -28.50
C PRO A 143 3.31 22.76 -29.03
N THR A 144 2.41 23.72 -28.90
CA THR A 144 2.78 25.13 -29.09
C THR A 144 3.81 25.55 -28.04
N GLU A 145 4.59 26.61 -28.31
CA GLU A 145 5.59 27.10 -27.34
C GLU A 145 4.96 27.42 -25.97
N GLN A 146 3.72 27.92 -25.94
CA GLN A 146 2.99 28.18 -24.70
C GLN A 146 2.57 26.90 -23.98
N GLU A 147 2.24 25.82 -24.69
CA GLU A 147 1.94 24.52 -24.10
C GLU A 147 3.20 23.84 -23.56
N ALA A 148 4.31 23.86 -24.30
CA ALA A 148 5.62 23.39 -23.84
C ALA A 148 6.09 24.14 -22.58
N ARG A 149 5.91 25.48 -22.55
CA ARG A 149 6.17 26.30 -21.37
C ARG A 149 5.26 25.96 -20.20
N MET A 150 3.99 25.61 -20.46
CA MET A 150 3.06 25.13 -19.43
C MET A 150 3.39 23.73 -18.89
N GLN A 151 3.98 22.84 -19.70
CA GLN A 151 4.52 21.54 -19.25
C GLN A 151 5.77 21.76 -18.39
N PHE A 152 6.70 22.62 -18.85
CA PHE A 152 7.93 22.96 -18.13
C PHE A 152 7.67 23.50 -16.71
N TRP A 153 6.64 24.32 -16.52
CA TRP A 153 6.21 24.79 -15.20
C TRP A 153 5.73 23.70 -14.24
N GLY A 154 5.37 22.50 -14.72
CA GLY A 154 5.17 21.32 -13.88
C GLY A 154 6.50 20.81 -13.34
N TYR A 155 7.35 20.31 -14.24
CA TYR A 155 8.67 19.75 -13.90
C TYR A 155 9.56 20.70 -13.08
N LYS A 156 9.53 22.01 -13.33
CA LYS A 156 10.28 22.96 -12.51
C LYS A 156 9.62 23.24 -11.15
N PHE A 157 8.30 23.15 -11.01
CA PHE A 157 7.65 23.18 -9.68
C PHE A 157 8.00 21.93 -8.86
N GLU A 158 8.03 20.75 -9.47
CA GLU A 158 8.55 19.51 -8.85
C GLU A 158 10.01 19.71 -8.40
N THR A 159 10.86 20.22 -9.29
CA THR A 159 12.27 20.54 -9.02
C THR A 159 12.48 21.52 -7.86
N LEU A 160 11.64 22.55 -7.70
CA LEU A 160 11.74 23.51 -6.60
C LEU A 160 11.16 22.97 -5.28
N SER A 161 10.14 22.12 -5.35
CA SER A 161 9.40 21.62 -4.18
C SER A 161 10.07 20.41 -3.51
N THR A 162 10.94 19.70 -4.23
CA THR A 162 11.60 18.47 -3.77
C THR A 162 13.02 18.71 -3.24
N LEU A 163 13.66 17.66 -2.74
CA LEU A 163 15.09 17.56 -2.44
C LEU A 163 15.61 16.21 -2.95
N PRO A 164 16.92 16.06 -3.23
CA PRO A 164 17.48 14.79 -3.71
C PRO A 164 17.55 13.69 -2.62
N ASP A 165 17.39 14.07 -1.35
CA ASP A 165 17.37 13.22 -0.16
C ASP A 165 16.49 13.92 0.90
N THR A 166 16.32 13.29 2.06
CA THR A 166 15.85 13.89 3.32
C THR A 166 16.55 15.22 3.66
N TRP A 167 15.87 16.07 4.41
CA TRP A 167 16.32 17.45 4.68
C TRP A 167 17.67 17.52 5.41
N ASP A 168 17.93 16.60 6.34
CA ASP A 168 19.14 16.53 7.16
C ASP A 168 20.34 15.91 6.43
N ASN A 169 20.10 15.09 5.40
CA ASN A 169 21.14 14.64 4.46
C ASN A 169 21.50 15.70 3.40
N CYS A 170 20.64 16.70 3.17
CA CYS A 170 20.89 17.74 2.17
C CYS A 170 21.77 18.88 2.69
N SER A 171 22.87 19.17 1.99
CA SER A 171 23.69 20.36 2.28
C SER A 171 22.91 21.66 2.02
N ARG A 172 23.32 22.75 2.68
CA ARG A 172 22.67 24.06 2.53
C ARG A 172 22.68 24.54 1.08
N ASP A 173 23.78 24.32 0.36
CA ASP A 173 23.90 24.59 -1.06
C ASP A 173 22.87 23.83 -1.89
N GLN A 174 22.69 22.51 -1.66
CA GLN A 174 21.66 21.72 -2.34
C GLN A 174 20.23 22.21 -2.06
N ILE A 175 19.97 22.82 -0.90
CA ILE A 175 18.65 23.35 -0.52
C ILE A 175 18.37 24.72 -1.17
N GLU A 176 19.34 25.64 -1.14
CA GLU A 176 19.19 27.01 -1.61
C GLU A 176 19.38 27.13 -3.13
N GLN A 177 20.27 26.31 -3.72
CA GLN A 177 20.52 26.24 -5.16
C GLN A 177 19.52 25.31 -5.89
N ARG A 178 18.34 25.00 -5.30
CA ARG A 178 17.21 24.39 -6.02
C ARG A 178 16.62 25.30 -7.08
N ASN A 179 16.66 26.61 -6.81
CA ASN A 179 16.39 27.60 -7.86
C ASN A 179 17.28 27.33 -9.08
N ASP A 180 18.52 26.86 -8.90
CA ASP A 180 19.35 26.36 -10.00
C ASP A 180 18.81 25.06 -10.65
N VAL A 181 19.13 23.85 -10.17
CA VAL A 181 18.72 22.50 -10.72
C VAL A 181 18.04 22.50 -12.12
N ILE A 182 18.75 22.03 -13.18
CA ILE A 182 18.22 21.98 -14.56
C ILE A 182 17.08 20.98 -14.58
N VAL A 183 15.98 21.37 -15.24
CA VAL A 183 14.87 20.46 -15.50
C VAL A 183 15.30 19.37 -16.49
N ASN A 184 15.22 18.12 -16.05
CA ASN A 184 15.31 16.95 -16.92
C ASN A 184 14.09 16.05 -16.66
N ASN A 185 13.20 15.90 -17.65
CA ASN A 185 12.03 15.03 -17.54
C ASN A 185 12.29 13.57 -17.96
N HIS A 186 13.55 13.20 -18.24
CA HIS A 186 13.95 11.80 -18.29
C HIS A 186 14.02 11.17 -16.89
N ILE A 187 14.21 11.96 -15.83
CA ILE A 187 14.32 11.43 -14.48
C ILE A 187 12.92 11.11 -13.98
N GLN A 188 12.60 9.82 -13.89
CA GLN A 188 11.30 9.35 -13.42
C GLN A 188 11.50 8.24 -12.41
N TYR A 189 10.77 8.30 -11.29
CA TYR A 189 10.67 7.24 -10.30
C TYR A 189 9.29 6.58 -10.41
N CYS A 190 9.26 5.28 -10.71
CA CYS A 190 8.03 4.52 -10.89
C CYS A 190 7.81 3.56 -9.72
N SER A 191 6.67 3.69 -9.05
CA SER A 191 6.14 2.69 -8.11
C SER A 191 5.29 1.67 -8.86
N VAL A 192 5.41 0.38 -8.54
CA VAL A 192 4.56 -0.68 -9.09
C VAL A 192 3.72 -1.28 -7.97
N VAL A 193 2.42 -1.00 -7.99
CA VAL A 193 1.48 -1.34 -6.91
C VAL A 193 0.53 -2.47 -7.29
N ARG A 194 0.14 -3.28 -6.31
CA ARG A 194 -0.95 -4.26 -6.38
C ARG A 194 -2.19 -3.75 -5.65
N THR A 195 -3.36 -3.95 -6.22
CA THR A 195 -4.68 -3.65 -5.62
C THR A 195 -5.75 -4.61 -6.18
N SER A 196 -7.01 -4.46 -5.76
CA SER A 196 -8.17 -5.01 -6.46
C SER A 196 -9.34 -4.03 -6.45
N LEU A 197 -10.09 -4.02 -7.55
CA LEU A 197 -11.44 -3.44 -7.62
C LEU A 197 -12.44 -4.59 -7.69
N ASP A 198 -13.26 -4.71 -6.65
CA ASP A 198 -14.12 -5.86 -6.39
C ASP A 198 -13.34 -7.18 -6.54
N LYS A 199 -13.81 -8.09 -7.41
CA LYS A 199 -13.19 -9.39 -7.72
C LYS A 199 -12.23 -9.31 -8.92
N THR A 200 -11.66 -8.14 -9.19
CA THR A 200 -10.63 -7.93 -10.23
C THR A 200 -9.34 -7.43 -9.60
N THR A 201 -8.34 -8.28 -9.59
CA THR A 201 -6.97 -7.96 -9.15
C THR A 201 -6.23 -7.16 -10.22
N ILE A 202 -5.46 -6.16 -9.78
CA ILE A 202 -4.78 -5.20 -10.66
C ILE A 202 -3.34 -5.03 -10.17
N VAL A 203 -2.39 -5.02 -11.11
CA VAL A 203 -1.03 -4.51 -10.91
C VAL A 203 -0.84 -3.35 -11.85
N MET A 204 -0.32 -2.22 -11.34
CA MET A 204 -0.04 -1.06 -12.18
C MET A 204 1.26 -0.37 -11.81
N GLY A 205 2.03 0.00 -12.82
CA GLY A 205 3.11 0.96 -12.69
C GLY A 205 2.57 2.39 -12.73
N GLY A 206 3.14 3.29 -11.95
CA GLY A 206 2.92 4.72 -12.08
C GLY A 206 4.10 5.53 -11.54
N GLU A 207 4.41 6.60 -12.25
CA GLU A 207 5.27 7.68 -11.78
C GLU A 207 4.77 8.25 -10.45
N VAL A 208 5.69 8.57 -9.54
CA VAL A 208 5.44 9.20 -8.25
C VAL A 208 6.42 10.36 -8.07
N ASP A 209 5.89 11.55 -7.83
CA ASP A 209 6.64 12.80 -7.93
C ASP A 209 7.63 12.98 -6.77
N CYS A 210 7.24 12.64 -5.53
CA CYS A 210 8.16 12.57 -4.37
C CYS A 210 7.58 11.80 -3.17
N ALA A 211 8.42 11.61 -2.13
CA ALA A 211 7.97 11.33 -0.77
C ALA A 211 7.78 12.63 0.03
N TRP A 212 6.93 12.59 1.06
CA TRP A 212 6.65 13.70 1.98
C TRP A 212 7.81 13.95 2.94
N ASP A 213 8.46 12.87 3.38
CA ASP A 213 9.49 12.82 4.41
C ASP A 213 10.56 11.79 4.04
N ALA A 214 10.38 10.52 4.39
CA ALA A 214 11.31 9.43 4.10
C ALA A 214 10.55 8.21 3.56
N LYS A 215 11.04 7.59 2.48
CA LYS A 215 10.51 6.30 2.04
C LYS A 215 10.85 5.24 3.11
N PRO A 216 9.87 4.53 3.69
CA PRO A 216 10.16 3.50 4.69
C PRO A 216 10.76 2.25 4.03
N ASP A 217 11.56 1.51 4.81
CA ASP A 217 12.13 0.23 4.39
C ASP A 217 11.08 -0.90 4.34
N PRO A 218 11.24 -1.88 3.44
CA PRO A 218 10.46 -3.11 3.47
C PRO A 218 10.55 -3.81 4.84
N PRO A 219 9.44 -4.34 5.40
CA PRO A 219 8.19 -4.67 4.72
C PRO A 219 7.09 -3.60 4.83
N GLU A 220 7.40 -2.37 5.23
CA GLU A 220 6.40 -1.31 5.30
C GLU A 220 5.99 -0.84 3.89
N ASN A 221 4.70 -0.50 3.70
CA ASN A 221 4.20 -0.01 2.42
C ASN A 221 4.56 1.48 2.26
N PRO A 222 5.36 1.89 1.26
CA PRO A 222 5.77 3.29 1.09
C PRO A 222 4.68 4.21 0.54
N VAL A 223 3.61 3.66 -0.05
CA VAL A 223 2.50 4.42 -0.67
C VAL A 223 1.91 5.56 0.19
N PRO A 224 1.69 5.41 1.51
CA PRO A 224 1.16 6.49 2.36
C PRO A 224 2.12 7.68 2.59
N TYR A 225 3.40 7.51 2.27
CA TYR A 225 4.44 8.53 2.39
C TYR A 225 4.64 9.31 1.08
N TYR A 226 4.08 8.82 -0.03
CA TYR A 226 4.17 9.49 -1.33
C TYR A 226 3.27 10.74 -1.45
N VAL A 227 3.64 11.60 -2.40
CA VAL A 227 3.00 12.88 -2.69
C VAL A 227 2.93 13.08 -4.21
N GLU A 228 1.81 13.63 -4.68
CA GLU A 228 1.64 14.07 -6.07
C GLU A 228 1.73 15.60 -6.13
N LEU A 229 2.64 16.15 -6.94
CA LEU A 229 2.88 17.57 -7.15
C LEU A 229 2.23 18.00 -8.46
N LYS A 230 1.45 19.09 -8.48
CA LYS A 230 0.79 19.58 -9.71
C LYS A 230 0.73 21.10 -9.74
N THR A 231 0.72 21.69 -10.94
CA THR A 231 0.53 23.14 -11.11
C THR A 231 -0.77 23.51 -11.83
N THR A 232 -1.29 24.70 -11.53
CA THR A 232 -2.44 25.26 -12.24
C THR A 232 -2.44 26.79 -12.24
N ARG A 233 -3.17 27.37 -13.18
CA ARG A 233 -3.50 28.80 -13.17
C ARG A 233 -4.34 29.12 -11.92
N SER A 234 -4.06 30.25 -11.27
CA SER A 234 -4.80 30.76 -10.12
C SER A 234 -6.29 30.95 -10.38
N LEU A 235 -7.12 30.57 -9.41
CA LEU A 235 -8.58 30.45 -9.54
C LEU A 235 -9.32 31.74 -9.17
N THR A 236 -8.93 32.86 -9.79
CA THR A 236 -9.41 34.22 -9.46
C THR A 236 -10.90 34.45 -9.76
N THR A 237 -11.63 33.50 -10.36
CA THR A 237 -13.07 33.61 -10.62
C THR A 237 -13.81 32.29 -10.30
N PRO A 238 -15.10 32.35 -9.90
CA PRO A 238 -15.92 31.16 -9.68
C PRO A 238 -16.03 30.25 -10.93
N SER A 239 -15.97 30.83 -12.13
CA SER A 239 -15.98 30.06 -13.39
C SER A 239 -14.70 29.26 -13.58
N ALA A 240 -13.54 29.88 -13.35
CA ALA A 240 -12.24 29.21 -13.39
C ALA A 240 -12.17 28.07 -12.36
N ARG A 241 -12.65 28.31 -11.13
CA ARG A 241 -12.77 27.26 -10.10
C ARG A 241 -13.63 26.09 -10.55
N LYS A 242 -14.82 26.34 -11.11
CA LYS A 242 -15.69 25.28 -11.64
C LYS A 242 -15.04 24.49 -12.79
N THR A 243 -14.27 25.16 -13.65
CA THR A 243 -13.51 24.51 -14.74
C THR A 243 -12.36 23.65 -14.21
N PHE A 244 -11.67 24.11 -13.15
CA PHE A 244 -10.66 23.32 -12.43
C PHE A 244 -11.29 22.06 -11.80
N GLU A 245 -12.40 22.21 -11.06
CA GLU A 245 -13.09 21.09 -10.41
C GLU A 245 -13.57 20.03 -11.42
N LEU A 246 -14.15 20.46 -12.56
CA LEU A 246 -14.68 19.57 -13.60
C LEU A 246 -13.62 18.82 -14.43
N HIS A 247 -12.40 19.35 -14.57
CA HIS A 247 -11.45 18.86 -15.59
C HIS A 247 -10.03 18.58 -15.10
N LYS A 248 -9.58 19.24 -14.01
CA LYS A 248 -8.28 19.00 -13.39
C LYS A 248 -8.41 18.19 -12.11
N LEU A 249 -9.27 18.64 -11.18
CA LEU A 249 -9.39 18.01 -9.86
C LEU A 249 -9.88 16.55 -9.93
N LEU A 250 -10.78 16.24 -10.87
CA LEU A 250 -11.15 14.87 -11.23
C LEU A 250 -9.94 14.00 -11.61
N LYS A 251 -9.03 14.55 -12.45
CA LYS A 251 -7.85 13.81 -12.93
C LYS A 251 -6.81 13.67 -11.83
N PHE A 252 -6.55 14.72 -11.06
CA PHE A 252 -5.66 14.70 -9.90
C PHE A 252 -6.14 13.65 -8.88
N TRP A 253 -7.43 13.66 -8.53
CA TRP A 253 -8.03 12.61 -7.69
C TRP A 253 -7.82 11.22 -8.28
N ALA A 254 -8.21 10.99 -9.54
CA ALA A 254 -8.10 9.68 -10.18
C ALA A 254 -6.65 9.17 -10.24
N GLN A 255 -5.70 10.05 -10.57
CA GLN A 255 -4.27 9.75 -10.63
C GLN A 255 -3.77 9.26 -9.26
N SER A 256 -3.91 10.08 -8.21
CA SER A 256 -3.34 9.78 -6.91
C SER A 256 -4.12 8.68 -6.17
N PHE A 257 -5.45 8.63 -6.32
CA PHE A 257 -6.29 7.59 -5.70
C PHE A 257 -5.94 6.19 -6.21
N LEU A 258 -5.67 6.02 -7.51
CA LEU A 258 -5.32 4.73 -8.08
C LEU A 258 -3.98 4.19 -7.57
N LEU A 259 -2.96 5.05 -7.38
CA LEU A 259 -1.71 4.63 -6.71
C LEU A 259 -1.84 4.54 -5.18
N GLY A 260 -2.90 5.08 -4.58
CA GLY A 260 -3.07 5.18 -3.13
C GLY A 260 -2.35 6.37 -2.49
N VAL A 261 -1.75 7.26 -3.30
CA VAL A 261 -1.04 8.48 -2.88
C VAL A 261 -2.01 9.41 -2.13
N PRO A 262 -1.79 9.69 -0.83
CA PRO A 262 -2.80 10.33 0.02
C PRO A 262 -2.80 11.87 -0.02
N ARG A 263 -1.74 12.51 -0.54
CA ARG A 263 -1.55 13.97 -0.58
C ARG A 263 -1.28 14.43 -2.01
N ILE A 264 -1.95 15.51 -2.41
CA ILE A 264 -1.67 16.24 -3.65
C ILE A 264 -1.34 17.69 -3.29
N ILE A 265 -0.18 18.20 -3.69
CA ILE A 265 0.25 19.58 -3.48
C ILE A 265 0.06 20.36 -4.78
N VAL A 266 -0.78 21.40 -4.74
CA VAL A 266 -1.15 22.17 -5.93
C VAL A 266 -0.57 23.57 -5.86
N GLY A 267 0.38 23.87 -6.75
CA GLY A 267 0.92 25.22 -6.96
C GLY A 267 0.02 26.05 -7.89
N PHE A 268 -0.48 27.18 -7.39
CA PHE A 268 -1.28 28.13 -8.17
C PHE A 268 -0.41 29.28 -8.67
N ARG A 269 -0.47 29.56 -9.97
CA ARG A 269 0.40 30.52 -10.65
C ARG A 269 -0.34 31.48 -11.60
N THR A 270 0.31 32.60 -11.92
CA THR A 270 -0.10 33.52 -12.98
C THR A 270 -0.02 32.89 -14.38
N ASP A 271 -0.52 33.61 -15.39
CA ASP A 271 -0.33 33.24 -16.80
C ASP A 271 1.14 33.37 -17.25
N ASP A 272 1.94 34.20 -16.57
CA ASP A 272 3.37 34.44 -16.83
C ASP A 272 4.31 33.42 -16.15
N GLY A 273 3.76 32.52 -15.32
CA GLY A 273 4.51 31.44 -14.66
C GLY A 273 4.85 31.68 -13.19
N HIS A 274 4.55 32.85 -12.62
CA HIS A 274 4.87 33.16 -11.22
C HIS A 274 3.93 32.42 -10.26
N LEU A 275 4.49 31.68 -9.31
CA LEU A 275 3.75 31.00 -8.23
C LEU A 275 3.21 32.03 -7.22
N GLU A 276 1.90 31.99 -6.98
CA GLU A 276 1.18 32.89 -6.06
C GLU A 276 0.79 32.21 -4.75
N SER A 277 0.44 30.91 -4.77
CA SER A 277 0.10 30.13 -3.58
C SER A 277 0.28 28.63 -3.78
N ILE A 278 0.23 27.88 -2.67
CA ILE A 278 0.27 26.41 -2.64
C ILE A 278 -0.86 25.92 -1.73
N GLU A 279 -1.59 24.88 -2.12
CA GLU A 279 -2.63 24.22 -1.30
C GLU A 279 -2.42 22.70 -1.22
N GLU A 280 -2.70 22.09 -0.06
CA GLU A 280 -2.74 20.62 0.11
C GLU A 280 -4.16 20.07 -0.11
N TYR A 281 -4.28 19.06 -0.97
CA TYR A 281 -5.49 18.28 -1.20
C TYR A 281 -5.28 16.84 -0.73
N LYS A 282 -5.92 16.45 0.38
CA LYS A 282 -5.98 15.06 0.84
C LYS A 282 -6.84 14.22 -0.11
N THR A 283 -6.24 13.29 -0.84
CA THR A 283 -6.84 12.59 -2.00
C THR A 283 -8.21 12.00 -1.72
N GLN A 284 -8.37 11.28 -0.60
CA GLN A 284 -9.65 10.65 -0.20
C GLN A 284 -10.78 11.67 0.04
N SER A 285 -10.45 12.92 0.39
CA SER A 285 -11.44 13.98 0.65
C SER A 285 -11.92 14.73 -0.61
N ILE A 286 -11.30 14.50 -1.77
CA ILE A 286 -11.61 15.27 -2.98
C ILE A 286 -13.05 15.01 -3.48
N PRO A 287 -13.57 13.76 -3.56
CA PRO A 287 -14.92 13.51 -4.09
C PRO A 287 -16.07 14.04 -3.22
N SER A 288 -15.84 14.35 -1.94
CA SER A 288 -16.84 14.98 -1.07
C SER A 288 -16.77 16.52 -1.07
N LYS A 289 -15.69 17.10 -1.62
CA LYS A 289 -15.46 18.56 -1.67
C LYS A 289 -15.95 19.24 -2.95
N THR A 290 -16.46 18.50 -3.93
CA THR A 290 -17.05 19.07 -5.15
C THR A 290 -18.23 18.25 -5.65
N SER A 291 -19.21 18.91 -6.25
CA SER A 291 -20.32 18.27 -6.98
C SER A 291 -20.01 17.99 -8.45
N ALA A 292 -18.75 18.18 -8.89
CA ALA A 292 -18.34 18.08 -10.29
C ALA A 292 -18.31 16.63 -10.83
N PHE A 293 -18.08 15.65 -9.95
CA PHE A 293 -18.07 14.22 -10.27
C PHE A 293 -18.48 13.40 -9.03
N ASN A 294 -18.67 12.09 -9.20
CA ASN A 294 -18.97 11.18 -8.08
C ASN A 294 -18.00 9.99 -8.13
N GLY A 295 -17.17 9.83 -7.09
CA GLY A 295 -16.13 8.81 -7.04
C GLY A 295 -16.68 7.38 -7.07
N ASN A 296 -17.79 7.11 -6.40
CA ASN A 296 -18.40 5.77 -6.36
C ASN A 296 -18.96 5.38 -7.74
N LEU A 297 -19.60 6.30 -8.46
CA LEU A 297 -20.05 6.07 -9.84
C LEU A 297 -18.88 5.92 -10.82
N ALA A 298 -17.77 6.64 -10.61
CA ALA A 298 -16.55 6.43 -11.39
C ALA A 298 -15.98 5.01 -11.19
N LEU A 299 -15.87 4.56 -9.94
CA LEU A 299 -15.40 3.21 -9.60
C LEU A 299 -16.37 2.13 -10.11
N ALA A 300 -17.69 2.36 -10.01
CA ALA A 300 -18.71 1.42 -10.48
C ALA A 300 -18.66 1.25 -12.00
N TRP A 301 -18.43 2.36 -12.71
CA TRP A 301 -18.17 2.33 -14.14
C TRP A 301 -16.88 1.58 -14.47
N MET A 302 -15.78 1.86 -13.76
CA MET A 302 -14.51 1.18 -14.02
C MET A 302 -14.63 -0.33 -13.74
N SER A 303 -15.28 -0.74 -12.66
CA SER A 303 -15.55 -2.16 -12.36
C SER A 303 -16.34 -2.84 -13.48
N GLN A 304 -17.41 -2.21 -13.97
CA GLN A 304 -18.18 -2.69 -15.12
C GLN A 304 -17.32 -2.82 -16.39
N LEU A 305 -16.41 -1.87 -16.66
CA LEU A 305 -15.51 -1.91 -17.80
C LEU A 305 -14.45 -3.04 -17.66
N LEU A 306 -13.79 -3.16 -16.51
CA LEU A 306 -12.79 -4.21 -16.29
C LEU A 306 -13.45 -5.61 -16.35
N HIS A 307 -14.65 -5.77 -15.80
CA HIS A 307 -15.43 -7.00 -15.91
C HIS A 307 -15.84 -7.30 -17.36
N PHE A 308 -16.27 -6.29 -18.14
CA PHE A 308 -16.54 -6.42 -19.57
C PHE A 308 -15.29 -6.88 -20.35
N LEU A 309 -14.10 -6.35 -20.04
CA LEU A 309 -12.85 -6.82 -20.67
C LEU A 309 -12.53 -8.27 -20.27
N LYS A 310 -12.72 -8.65 -19.00
CA LYS A 310 -12.59 -10.05 -18.54
C LYS A 310 -13.56 -10.99 -19.28
N GLN A 311 -14.77 -10.54 -19.63
CA GLN A 311 -15.73 -11.33 -20.41
C GLN A 311 -15.52 -11.35 -21.93
N LYS A 312 -15.03 -10.25 -22.55
CA LYS A 312 -15.08 -10.07 -24.01
C LYS A 312 -13.75 -10.26 -24.73
N ILE A 313 -12.61 -10.17 -24.03
CA ILE A 313 -11.33 -10.62 -24.57
C ILE A 313 -11.27 -12.14 -24.41
N PRO A 314 -11.15 -12.95 -25.49
CA PRO A 314 -11.09 -14.40 -25.41
C PRO A 314 -9.68 -14.94 -25.11
N ASP A 315 -9.61 -16.19 -24.67
CA ASP A 315 -8.40 -16.94 -24.28
C ASP A 315 -7.51 -17.40 -25.46
N GLN A 316 -7.37 -16.55 -26.47
CA GLN A 316 -6.62 -16.81 -27.70
C GLN A 316 -5.73 -15.62 -28.07
N GLU A 317 -4.70 -15.89 -28.88
CA GLU A 317 -3.77 -14.86 -29.38
C GLU A 317 -4.47 -13.75 -30.20
N GLY A 318 -3.72 -12.65 -30.37
CA GLY A 318 -4.10 -11.48 -31.16
C GLY A 318 -4.55 -10.28 -30.31
N VAL A 319 -4.19 -9.09 -30.80
CA VAL A 319 -4.41 -7.82 -30.12
C VAL A 319 -5.81 -7.26 -30.42
N TRP A 320 -6.43 -6.69 -29.40
CA TRP A 320 -7.69 -5.98 -29.45
C TRP A 320 -7.49 -4.49 -29.19
N ARG A 321 -8.36 -3.64 -29.74
CA ARG A 321 -8.39 -2.21 -29.47
C ARG A 321 -9.71 -1.83 -28.80
N LEU A 322 -9.60 -1.15 -27.66
CA LEU A 322 -10.71 -0.45 -27.02
C LEU A 322 -10.55 1.05 -27.30
N ARG A 323 -11.59 1.70 -27.81
CA ARG A 323 -11.58 3.12 -28.18
C ARG A 323 -12.78 3.88 -27.60
N TYR A 324 -12.50 5.03 -27.02
CA TYR A 324 -13.46 6.08 -26.72
C TYR A 324 -13.34 7.22 -27.74
N THR A 325 -14.46 7.59 -28.38
CA THR A 325 -14.54 8.77 -29.24
C THR A 325 -15.16 9.94 -28.47
N GLN A 326 -14.68 11.16 -28.74
CA GLN A 326 -15.12 12.37 -28.05
C GLN A 326 -16.64 12.52 -28.05
N ASN A 327 -17.20 12.87 -26.89
CA ASN A 327 -18.64 13.00 -26.63
C ASN A 327 -19.49 11.75 -26.90
N SER A 328 -18.90 10.57 -27.16
CA SER A 328 -19.66 9.32 -27.29
C SER A 328 -20.31 8.90 -25.97
N ASP A 329 -21.44 8.19 -26.07
CA ASP A 329 -22.08 7.45 -24.98
C ASP A 329 -21.72 5.95 -25.02
N THR A 330 -20.70 5.58 -25.82
CA THR A 330 -20.26 4.20 -26.04
C THR A 330 -18.75 4.05 -26.17
N LEU A 331 -18.23 2.90 -25.73
CA LEU A 331 -16.90 2.38 -26.05
C LEU A 331 -17.00 1.33 -27.17
N GLN A 332 -16.02 1.31 -28.05
CA GLN A 332 -15.89 0.36 -29.16
C GLN A 332 -14.73 -0.60 -28.87
N LEU A 333 -14.98 -1.91 -28.89
CA LEU A 333 -13.99 -2.98 -28.74
C LEU A 333 -13.94 -3.82 -30.01
N TYR A 334 -12.77 -3.98 -30.61
CA TYR A 334 -12.60 -4.77 -31.83
C TYR A 334 -11.19 -5.40 -31.93
N LYS A 335 -11.08 -6.58 -32.56
CA LYS A 335 -9.78 -7.25 -32.78
C LYS A 335 -9.02 -6.57 -33.92
N ILE A 336 -7.75 -6.21 -33.71
CA ILE A 336 -6.89 -5.54 -34.69
C ILE A 336 -5.83 -6.48 -35.28
N GLU A 337 -5.30 -7.41 -34.49
CA GLU A 337 -4.33 -8.42 -34.92
C GLU A 337 -4.85 -9.82 -34.60
N GLN A 338 -4.62 -10.81 -35.47
CA GLN A 338 -5.24 -12.12 -35.31
C GLN A 338 -4.46 -13.09 -34.42
N ASN A 339 -3.12 -13.01 -34.41
CA ASN A 339 -2.20 -13.93 -33.75
C ASN A 339 -1.12 -13.14 -33.00
N GLY A 340 -0.27 -13.81 -32.23
CA GLY A 340 0.78 -13.19 -31.42
C GLY A 340 0.25 -12.43 -30.21
N TYR A 341 1.16 -11.71 -29.54
CA TYR A 341 0.85 -10.95 -28.32
C TYR A 341 1.12 -9.44 -28.43
N GLY A 342 1.33 -8.93 -29.66
CA GLY A 342 1.60 -7.52 -29.94
C GLY A 342 2.76 -6.95 -29.12
N PHE A 343 2.42 -6.02 -28.23
CA PHE A 343 3.29 -5.19 -27.41
C PHE A 343 3.91 -5.86 -26.18
N LEU A 344 3.73 -7.17 -25.96
CA LEU A 344 4.40 -7.84 -24.84
C LEU A 344 5.88 -8.08 -25.17
N HIS A 345 6.77 -7.48 -24.37
CA HIS A 345 8.21 -7.58 -24.54
C HIS A 345 8.68 -9.04 -24.74
N PRO A 346 9.48 -9.36 -25.79
CA PRO A 346 9.88 -10.75 -26.09
C PRO A 346 10.60 -11.46 -24.94
N ALA A 347 11.37 -10.73 -24.12
CA ALA A 347 12.01 -11.31 -22.94
C ALA A 347 11.00 -11.66 -21.83
N PHE A 348 9.89 -10.90 -21.68
CA PHE A 348 8.82 -11.24 -20.74
C PHE A 348 8.03 -12.47 -21.21
N ILE A 349 7.71 -12.56 -22.50
CA ILE A 349 7.07 -13.76 -23.08
C ILE A 349 7.96 -14.99 -22.85
N SER A 350 9.26 -14.87 -23.11
CA SER A 350 10.23 -15.95 -22.91
C SER A 350 10.37 -16.30 -21.42
N TRP A 351 10.47 -15.30 -20.55
CA TRP A 351 10.54 -15.45 -19.09
C TRP A 351 9.32 -16.18 -18.53
N ARG A 352 8.10 -15.82 -18.92
CA ARG A 352 6.88 -16.54 -18.52
C ARG A 352 6.80 -17.95 -19.11
N LYS A 353 7.33 -18.17 -20.32
CA LYS A 353 7.42 -19.49 -20.98
C LYS A 353 8.55 -20.40 -20.48
N LEU A 354 9.36 -19.98 -19.49
CA LEU A 354 10.34 -20.85 -18.84
C LEU A 354 9.68 -21.91 -17.97
N ASP A 355 10.00 -23.18 -18.25
CA ASP A 355 9.72 -24.32 -17.40
C ASP A 355 10.67 -24.33 -16.19
N ILE A 356 10.20 -23.77 -15.08
CA ILE A 356 10.98 -23.57 -13.84
C ILE A 356 11.50 -24.91 -13.26
N HIS A 357 10.79 -26.02 -13.51
CA HIS A 357 11.22 -27.35 -13.04
C HIS A 357 12.51 -27.83 -13.71
N LYS A 358 12.81 -27.36 -14.92
CA LYS A 358 14.10 -27.62 -15.59
C LYS A 358 15.24 -26.74 -15.07
N VAL A 359 14.94 -25.58 -14.49
CA VAL A 359 15.94 -24.66 -13.92
C VAL A 359 16.51 -25.20 -12.60
N ASN A 360 15.68 -25.91 -11.82
CA ASN A 360 16.08 -26.49 -10.52
C ASN A 360 16.84 -27.84 -10.62
N HIS A 361 17.28 -28.25 -11.81
CA HIS A 361 18.14 -29.42 -12.02
C HIS A 361 19.57 -28.99 -12.42
N PRO A 362 20.60 -29.12 -11.54
CA PRO A 362 21.93 -28.51 -11.72
C PRO A 362 22.82 -28.99 -12.89
N THR A 363 22.30 -29.70 -13.90
CA THR A 363 23.10 -30.43 -14.89
C THR A 363 22.70 -30.20 -16.35
N ALA A 364 21.77 -29.28 -16.67
CA ALA A 364 21.17 -29.21 -18.01
C ALA A 364 20.88 -27.81 -18.58
N LEU A 365 21.70 -26.79 -18.30
CA LEU A 365 21.78 -25.57 -19.14
C LEU A 365 23.18 -24.94 -19.04
N HIS A 366 23.86 -24.78 -20.18
CA HIS A 366 25.20 -24.20 -20.25
C HIS A 366 25.11 -22.65 -20.20
N PRO A 367 26.02 -21.90 -19.52
CA PRO A 367 25.82 -20.47 -19.22
C PRO A 367 25.76 -19.48 -20.42
N THR A 368 25.98 -19.98 -21.63
CA THR A 368 26.49 -19.23 -22.79
C THR A 368 25.51 -18.30 -23.52
N LEU A 369 24.28 -18.10 -23.00
CA LEU A 369 23.26 -17.22 -23.61
C LEU A 369 22.85 -16.01 -22.76
N LEU A 370 23.18 -15.95 -21.46
CA LEU A 370 22.88 -14.81 -20.59
C LEU A 370 24.12 -14.04 -20.11
N GLU A 371 25.27 -14.70 -19.96
CA GLU A 371 26.52 -14.09 -19.47
C GLU A 371 27.10 -12.94 -20.32
N LYS A 372 26.61 -12.74 -21.55
CA LYS A 372 27.16 -11.74 -22.49
C LYS A 372 26.54 -10.35 -22.41
N ALA A 373 25.44 -10.16 -21.67
CA ALA A 373 24.69 -8.90 -21.70
C ALA A 373 24.96 -7.98 -20.49
N PHE A 374 25.07 -8.53 -19.27
CA PHE A 374 25.11 -7.73 -18.05
C PHE A 374 26.17 -8.20 -17.05
N LYS A 375 27.01 -7.27 -16.60
CA LYS A 375 27.92 -7.41 -15.46
C LYS A 375 27.61 -6.35 -14.39
N PRO A 376 27.01 -6.73 -13.25
CA PRO A 376 27.19 -6.03 -11.99
C PRO A 376 28.45 -6.57 -11.28
N SER A 377 29.37 -5.70 -10.88
CA SER A 377 30.61 -6.12 -10.19
C SER A 377 30.51 -5.91 -8.68
N TYR A 378 29.94 -6.88 -7.96
CA TYR A 378 30.08 -7.01 -6.51
C TYR A 378 30.11 -8.48 -6.09
N THR A 379 31.13 -8.86 -5.31
CA THR A 379 31.28 -10.21 -4.74
C THR A 379 30.86 -10.20 -3.27
N MET A 380 29.74 -10.84 -2.97
CA MET A 380 29.40 -11.32 -1.62
C MET A 380 29.72 -12.82 -1.56
N ASP A 381 30.23 -13.30 -0.42
CA ASP A 381 30.54 -14.72 -0.22
C ASP A 381 29.24 -15.53 -0.06
N GLN A 382 29.02 -16.52 -0.93
CA GLN A 382 27.79 -17.33 -0.99
C GLN A 382 27.94 -18.73 -0.37
N SER A 383 28.98 -19.00 0.41
CA SER A 383 29.36 -20.33 0.92
C SER A 383 28.38 -21.01 1.92
N LEU A 384 27.14 -20.53 2.09
CA LEU A 384 26.14 -21.06 3.03
C LEU A 384 24.70 -21.22 2.49
N ALA A 385 24.44 -20.98 1.20
CA ALA A 385 23.06 -20.97 0.66
C ALA A 385 22.48 -22.37 0.31
N ASP A 386 23.31 -23.31 -0.18
CA ASP A 386 22.85 -24.57 -0.78
C ASP A 386 22.56 -25.70 0.23
N ALA A 387 21.56 -25.49 1.09
CA ALA A 387 20.94 -26.54 1.88
C ALA A 387 19.47 -26.73 1.44
N PRO A 388 19.08 -27.90 0.87
CA PRO A 388 17.74 -28.07 0.33
C PRO A 388 16.66 -28.01 1.42
N LEU A 389 15.62 -27.21 1.19
CA LEU A 389 14.46 -27.01 2.07
C LEU A 389 13.54 -28.25 2.18
N SER A 390 13.95 -29.41 1.69
CA SER A 390 13.19 -30.67 1.56
C SER A 390 12.93 -31.42 2.89
N ASN A 391 12.89 -30.71 4.02
CA ASN A 391 12.84 -31.29 5.37
C ASN A 391 11.57 -30.92 6.17
N PHE A 392 10.59 -30.25 5.55
CA PHE A 392 9.28 -30.02 6.15
C PHE A 392 8.26 -31.07 5.65
N PRO A 393 7.42 -31.64 6.53
CA PRO A 393 6.38 -32.57 6.13
C PRO A 393 5.27 -31.85 5.33
N PRO A 394 4.48 -32.58 4.50
CA PRO A 394 3.34 -32.00 3.80
C PRO A 394 2.35 -31.32 4.75
N LEU A 395 1.91 -30.11 4.40
CA LEU A 395 0.94 -29.36 5.17
C LEU A 395 -0.42 -30.08 5.15
N SER A 396 -0.99 -30.33 6.33
CA SER A 396 -2.27 -31.00 6.47
C SER A 396 -3.25 -30.17 7.28
N HIS A 397 -4.54 -30.43 7.10
CA HIS A 397 -5.62 -29.81 7.85
C HIS A 397 -5.39 -29.89 9.39
N ALA A 398 -4.84 -31.00 9.88
CA ALA A 398 -4.47 -31.16 11.28
C ALA A 398 -3.34 -30.20 11.73
N CYS A 399 -2.38 -29.87 10.86
CA CYS A 399 -1.34 -28.88 11.16
C CYS A 399 -1.94 -27.49 11.37
N ILE A 400 -2.87 -27.07 10.51
CA ILE A 400 -3.60 -25.81 10.64
C ILE A 400 -4.47 -25.80 11.90
N LEU A 401 -5.24 -26.87 12.16
CA LEU A 401 -6.05 -26.98 13.38
C LEU A 401 -5.20 -26.92 14.66
N HIS A 402 -4.00 -27.51 14.68
CA HIS A 402 -3.06 -27.38 15.80
C HIS A 402 -2.46 -25.97 15.97
N CYS A 403 -2.57 -25.09 14.97
CA CYS A 403 -2.19 -23.67 15.07
C CYS A 403 -3.34 -22.77 15.58
N SER A 404 -4.56 -23.30 15.74
CA SER A 404 -5.70 -22.56 16.32
C SER A 404 -5.41 -22.11 17.75
N PHE A 405 -5.98 -20.98 18.17
CA PHE A 405 -5.69 -20.40 19.49
C PHE A 405 -6.05 -21.35 20.64
N SER A 406 -7.20 -22.03 20.56
CA SER A 406 -7.58 -23.09 21.52
C SER A 406 -6.55 -24.22 21.65
N ALA A 407 -5.82 -24.57 20.59
CA ALA A 407 -4.91 -25.71 20.61
C ALA A 407 -3.61 -25.44 21.39
N TRP A 408 -3.11 -24.20 21.39
CA TRP A 408 -1.84 -23.85 22.05
C TRP A 408 -1.99 -22.95 23.28
N TYR A 409 -3.04 -22.12 23.39
CA TYR A 409 -3.20 -21.21 24.54
C TYR A 409 -3.17 -21.93 25.90
N PRO A 410 -3.80 -23.11 26.11
CA PRO A 410 -3.72 -23.83 27.38
C PRO A 410 -2.30 -24.19 27.83
N LEU A 411 -1.38 -24.40 26.88
CA LEU A 411 0.03 -24.75 27.14
C LEU A 411 0.88 -23.54 27.56
N TYR A 412 0.52 -22.34 27.08
CA TYR A 412 1.29 -21.11 27.26
C TYR A 412 0.54 -20.03 28.06
N ARG A 413 -0.56 -20.39 28.74
CA ARG A 413 -1.45 -19.49 29.48
C ARG A 413 -0.75 -18.67 30.58
N SER A 414 0.35 -19.18 31.12
CA SER A 414 1.16 -18.49 32.15
C SER A 414 2.06 -17.39 31.59
N ILE A 415 2.34 -17.39 30.28
CA ILE A 415 3.26 -16.47 29.60
C ILE A 415 2.57 -15.69 28.46
N THR A 416 1.24 -15.61 28.50
CA THR A 416 0.43 -14.93 27.47
C THR A 416 -0.61 -14.01 28.11
N PRO A 417 -1.06 -12.94 27.42
CA PRO A 417 -2.05 -12.01 27.94
C PRO A 417 -3.33 -12.71 28.41
N LYS A 418 -3.98 -12.15 29.44
CA LYS A 418 -5.29 -12.65 29.91
C LYS A 418 -6.26 -12.66 28.74
N THR A 419 -6.78 -13.82 28.41
CA THR A 419 -7.63 -14.02 27.23
C THR A 419 -8.92 -14.71 27.62
N ARG A 420 -9.99 -14.46 26.86
CA ARG A 420 -11.22 -15.23 26.81
C ARG A 420 -11.43 -15.75 25.39
N VAL A 421 -12.08 -16.90 25.30
CA VAL A 421 -12.40 -17.55 24.03
C VAL A 421 -13.89 -17.83 24.04
N ILE A 422 -14.61 -17.24 23.09
CA ILE A 422 -16.04 -17.45 22.87
C ILE A 422 -16.17 -18.43 21.71
N LYS A 423 -16.64 -19.64 22.01
CA LYS A 423 -16.83 -20.71 21.01
C LYS A 423 -17.90 -21.73 21.44
N PRO A 424 -18.55 -22.44 20.50
CA PRO A 424 -18.50 -22.20 19.05
C PRO A 424 -19.17 -20.86 18.70
N LEU A 425 -18.68 -20.18 17.65
CA LEU A 425 -19.36 -18.98 17.16
C LEU A 425 -20.72 -19.33 16.52
N PRO A 426 -21.78 -18.54 16.77
CA PRO A 426 -23.09 -18.75 16.15
C PRO A 426 -23.01 -18.75 14.62
N PRO A 427 -23.67 -19.71 13.93
CA PRO A 427 -23.78 -19.69 12.47
C PRO A 427 -24.38 -18.40 11.91
N THR A 428 -25.26 -17.72 12.66
CA THR A 428 -25.81 -16.41 12.31
C THR A 428 -24.75 -15.31 12.30
N PHE A 429 -23.79 -15.33 13.24
CA PHE A 429 -22.67 -14.39 13.26
C PHE A 429 -21.66 -14.67 12.15
N ILE A 430 -21.36 -15.95 11.87
CA ILE A 430 -20.50 -16.35 10.74
C ILE A 430 -21.15 -15.92 9.41
N ALA A 431 -22.46 -16.12 9.25
CA ALA A 431 -23.23 -15.67 8.10
C ALA A 431 -23.27 -14.13 7.99
N TYR A 432 -23.36 -13.41 9.11
CA TYR A 432 -23.23 -11.95 9.14
C TYR A 432 -21.86 -11.49 8.64
N LEU A 433 -20.76 -12.05 9.14
CA LEU A 433 -19.40 -11.72 8.64
C LEU A 433 -19.25 -11.99 7.14
N SER A 434 -19.90 -13.03 6.63
CA SER A 434 -19.93 -13.41 5.21
C SER A 434 -20.74 -12.49 4.28
N GLN A 435 -21.44 -11.48 4.81
CA GLN A 435 -22.27 -10.55 4.00
C GLN A 435 -21.47 -9.30 3.58
N ASP A 436 -21.58 -8.92 2.31
CA ASP A 436 -20.95 -7.71 1.74
C ASP A 436 -21.43 -6.37 2.39
N SER A 437 -22.55 -6.37 3.12
CA SER A 437 -23.13 -5.18 3.74
C SER A 437 -22.54 -4.87 5.11
N ILE A 438 -21.97 -3.68 5.29
CA ILE A 438 -21.57 -3.14 6.60
C ILE A 438 -22.79 -2.44 7.24
N ILE A 439 -23.70 -3.23 7.81
CA ILE A 439 -24.71 -2.73 8.76
C ILE A 439 -24.11 -2.84 10.15
N LEU A 440 -23.97 -1.70 10.84
CA LEU A 440 -23.46 -1.60 12.20
C LEU A 440 -24.63 -1.37 13.16
N PRO A 441 -24.64 -2.01 14.35
CA PRO A 441 -25.62 -1.67 15.39
C PRO A 441 -25.39 -0.24 15.90
N HIS A 442 -26.49 0.50 16.10
CA HIS A 442 -26.44 1.79 16.79
C HIS A 442 -25.98 1.60 18.26
N ARG A 443 -25.27 2.61 18.78
CA ARG A 443 -24.86 2.65 20.19
C ARG A 443 -26.08 2.84 21.09
N SER A 444 -26.37 1.84 21.92
CA SER A 444 -27.47 1.86 22.88
C SER A 444 -27.22 2.72 24.13
N SER A 445 -26.05 3.38 24.24
CA SER A 445 -25.59 4.12 25.41
C SER A 445 -25.58 5.66 25.28
N ASP A 446 -25.70 6.23 24.08
CA ASP A 446 -25.57 7.69 23.87
C ASP A 446 -26.84 8.49 24.23
N LYS A 447 -27.42 8.25 25.43
CA LYS A 447 -28.61 8.95 25.95
C LYS A 447 -28.34 10.11 26.91
N ASP A 448 -27.15 10.18 27.51
CA ASP A 448 -26.85 11.08 28.63
C ASP A 448 -25.75 12.13 28.35
N SER A 449 -25.60 12.59 27.10
CA SER A 449 -24.61 13.62 26.73
C SER A 449 -25.12 14.69 25.75
N VAL A 450 -26.16 15.43 26.15
CA VAL A 450 -26.72 16.55 25.39
C VAL A 450 -25.96 17.87 25.68
N ASN A 451 -25.02 18.27 24.81
CA ASN A 451 -24.84 19.65 24.33
C ASN A 451 -23.55 19.88 23.51
N SER A 452 -23.66 19.88 22.18
CA SER A 452 -22.93 20.81 21.30
C SER A 452 -23.61 20.85 19.93
N SER A 453 -24.16 22.00 19.54
CA SER A 453 -25.03 22.15 18.36
C SER A 453 -24.26 22.35 17.04
N LEU A 454 -24.49 21.47 16.06
CA LEU A 454 -24.35 21.76 14.61
C LEU A 454 -25.46 21.02 13.83
N ASP A 455 -25.78 21.52 12.64
CA ASP A 455 -27.08 21.37 11.97
C ASP A 455 -27.48 19.95 11.54
N GLU A 456 -28.81 19.74 11.43
CA GLU A 456 -29.45 18.49 11.00
C GLU A 456 -29.21 18.17 9.52
N SER A 457 -28.84 16.91 9.20
CA SER A 457 -28.90 16.38 7.84
C SER A 457 -29.50 14.97 7.80
N SER A 458 -30.84 14.90 7.75
CA SER A 458 -31.64 13.71 7.42
C SER A 458 -31.20 12.40 8.07
N ASP A 459 -31.45 12.24 9.37
CA ASP A 459 -31.34 10.95 10.04
C ASP A 459 -32.41 9.98 9.53
N SER A 460 -31.98 8.87 8.92
CA SER A 460 -32.87 7.81 8.46
C SER A 460 -32.95 6.74 9.54
N THR A 461 -33.87 6.92 10.48
CA THR A 461 -34.16 5.94 11.55
C THR A 461 -34.44 4.57 10.94
N MET A 462 -33.53 3.62 11.11
CA MET A 462 -33.76 2.23 10.71
C MET A 462 -34.78 1.59 11.65
N ASP A 463 -35.69 0.78 11.10
CA ASP A 463 -36.61 -0.01 11.91
C ASP A 463 -35.82 -1.03 12.75
N GLU A 464 -36.24 -1.25 14.01
CA GLU A 464 -35.68 -2.26 14.93
C GLU A 464 -35.54 -3.67 14.31
N ALA A 465 -36.37 -3.97 13.29
CA ALA A 465 -36.38 -5.23 12.56
C ALA A 465 -35.14 -5.47 11.68
N ASP A 466 -34.42 -4.43 11.24
CA ASP A 466 -33.26 -4.52 10.35
C ASP A 466 -31.90 -4.56 11.10
N ASN A 467 -31.89 -4.50 12.44
CA ASN A 467 -30.64 -4.61 13.20
C ASN A 467 -30.10 -6.05 13.18
N PRO A 468 -28.95 -6.34 12.56
CA PRO A 468 -28.45 -7.70 12.39
C PRO A 468 -28.04 -8.37 13.72
N VAL A 469 -27.74 -7.58 14.76
CA VAL A 469 -27.33 -8.11 16.08
C VAL A 469 -28.46 -8.87 16.77
N THR A 470 -29.73 -8.59 16.43
CA THR A 470 -30.89 -9.36 16.91
C THR A 470 -30.76 -10.87 16.61
N ALA A 471 -30.08 -11.25 15.52
CA ALA A 471 -29.82 -12.64 15.14
C ALA A 471 -28.68 -13.32 15.95
N PHE A 472 -27.97 -12.58 16.81
CA PHE A 472 -26.89 -13.08 17.66
C PHE A 472 -26.73 -12.33 18.99
N GLN A 473 -27.80 -11.76 19.57
CA GLN A 473 -27.72 -10.91 20.78
C GLN A 473 -26.97 -11.58 21.95
N ALA A 474 -27.16 -12.88 22.17
CA ALA A 474 -26.44 -13.62 23.23
C ALA A 474 -24.91 -13.65 23.05
N LEU A 475 -24.41 -13.48 21.82
CA LEU A 475 -22.98 -13.27 21.54
C LEU A 475 -22.57 -11.83 21.84
N ASP A 476 -23.40 -10.85 21.50
CA ASP A 476 -23.15 -9.42 21.74
C ASP A 476 -23.07 -9.09 23.24
N ASP A 477 -24.00 -9.65 24.03
CA ASP A 477 -23.98 -9.63 25.49
C ASP A 477 -22.69 -10.27 26.04
N GLN A 478 -22.30 -11.42 25.48
CA GLN A 478 -21.11 -12.17 25.91
C GLN A 478 -19.80 -11.45 25.54
N ILE A 479 -19.75 -10.77 24.38
CA ILE A 479 -18.64 -9.92 23.96
C ILE A 479 -18.51 -8.74 24.91
N THR A 480 -19.61 -8.02 25.16
CA THR A 480 -19.65 -6.84 26.04
C THR A 480 -19.17 -7.19 27.45
N HIS A 481 -19.74 -8.23 28.06
CA HIS A 481 -19.29 -8.70 29.38
C HIS A 481 -17.84 -9.23 29.37
N THR A 482 -17.39 -9.81 28.25
CA THR A 482 -15.98 -10.22 28.12
C THR A 482 -15.03 -9.02 28.12
N ILE A 483 -15.39 -7.93 27.43
CA ILE A 483 -14.60 -6.68 27.40
C ILE A 483 -14.49 -6.08 28.81
N GLU A 484 -15.60 -5.99 29.55
CA GLU A 484 -15.61 -5.60 30.97
C GLU A 484 -14.63 -6.46 31.80
N SER A 485 -14.72 -7.79 31.66
CA SER A 485 -13.91 -8.77 32.41
C SER A 485 -12.40 -8.74 32.08
N LEU A 486 -12.01 -7.97 31.06
CA LEU A 486 -10.65 -7.78 30.57
C LEU A 486 -10.16 -6.32 30.72
N ASN A 487 -10.79 -5.56 31.63
CA ASN A 487 -10.52 -4.14 31.94
C ASN A 487 -10.94 -3.16 30.84
N GLY A 488 -12.04 -3.41 30.13
CA GLY A 488 -12.69 -2.43 29.26
C GLY A 488 -12.02 -2.19 27.90
N ALA A 489 -10.95 -2.92 27.56
CA ALA A 489 -10.31 -2.85 26.26
C ALA A 489 -9.72 -4.21 25.84
N VAL A 490 -9.94 -4.60 24.60
CA VAL A 490 -9.52 -5.91 24.05
C VAL A 490 -8.87 -5.81 22.68
N PHE A 491 -8.05 -6.83 22.37
CA PHE A 491 -7.55 -7.15 21.04
C PHE A 491 -8.32 -8.40 20.54
N PRO A 492 -9.09 -8.31 19.44
CA PRO A 492 -9.83 -9.44 18.90
C PRO A 492 -9.05 -10.23 17.83
N LYS A 493 -9.28 -11.55 17.75
CA LYS A 493 -8.89 -12.40 16.60
C LYS A 493 -9.82 -13.62 16.46
N LEU A 494 -9.85 -14.25 15.28
CA LEU A 494 -10.47 -15.57 15.08
C LEU A 494 -9.49 -16.70 15.50
N ASN A 495 -9.70 -17.93 15.05
CA ASN A 495 -8.84 -19.10 15.30
C ASN A 495 -7.35 -18.80 15.04
N TRP A 496 -7.01 -18.24 13.87
CA TRP A 496 -5.63 -18.06 13.40
C TRP A 496 -5.24 -16.59 13.31
N SER A 497 -6.09 -15.73 12.73
CA SER A 497 -5.71 -14.38 12.32
C SER A 497 -6.46 -13.25 13.04
N SER A 498 -5.77 -12.12 13.20
CA SER A 498 -6.29 -10.85 13.74
C SER A 498 -6.48 -9.83 12.62
N PRO A 499 -7.46 -8.90 12.70
CA PRO A 499 -7.83 -7.97 11.64
C PRO A 499 -6.88 -6.78 11.48
N LYS A 500 -5.56 -7.04 11.44
CA LYS A 500 -4.48 -6.03 11.42
C LYS A 500 -4.44 -5.17 10.16
N ASP A 501 -4.99 -5.69 9.07
CA ASP A 501 -5.27 -5.02 7.80
C ASP A 501 -6.44 -4.05 7.86
N ALA A 502 -7.39 -4.25 8.78
CA ALA A 502 -8.56 -3.38 8.98
C ALA A 502 -8.32 -2.23 9.97
N ALA A 503 -7.18 -2.19 10.68
CA ALA A 503 -6.92 -1.27 11.80
C ALA A 503 -7.23 0.21 11.49
N TRP A 504 -7.01 0.63 10.23
CA TRP A 504 -7.28 1.98 9.71
C TRP A 504 -8.74 2.45 9.83
N ILE A 505 -9.71 1.53 9.96
CA ILE A 505 -11.14 1.84 10.02
C ILE A 505 -11.58 2.35 11.40
N THR A 506 -10.79 2.08 12.44
CA THR A 506 -11.05 2.58 13.79
C THR A 506 -10.59 4.04 13.92
N PRO A 507 -11.27 4.89 14.74
CA PRO A 507 -10.79 6.24 15.02
C PRO A 507 -9.36 6.25 15.57
N SER A 508 -9.02 5.23 16.36
CA SER A 508 -7.70 4.99 16.97
C SER A 508 -6.62 4.50 16.00
N ARG A 509 -6.98 4.17 14.75
CA ARG A 509 -6.14 3.52 13.73
C ARG A 509 -5.39 2.26 14.20
N ASN A 510 -5.95 1.54 15.17
CA ASN A 510 -5.32 0.38 15.80
C ASN A 510 -6.34 -0.74 16.07
N LEU A 511 -5.95 -1.74 16.88
CA LEU A 511 -6.75 -2.95 17.17
C LEU A 511 -7.35 -2.96 18.59
N ARG A 512 -7.48 -1.77 19.20
CA ARG A 512 -8.05 -1.61 20.55
C ARG A 512 -9.56 -1.44 20.47
N CYS A 513 -10.28 -2.53 20.68
CA CYS A 513 -11.74 -2.51 20.80
C CYS A 513 -12.17 -2.18 22.24
N THR A 514 -13.21 -1.38 22.36
CA THR A 514 -13.85 -0.96 23.61
C THR A 514 -15.33 -1.36 23.69
N CYS A 515 -16.00 -1.58 22.56
CA CYS A 515 -17.34 -2.17 22.49
C CYS A 515 -17.41 -3.26 21.40
N ALA A 516 -18.54 -3.98 21.36
CA ALA A 516 -18.77 -5.04 20.36
C ALA A 516 -18.74 -4.49 18.92
N SER A 517 -19.29 -3.30 18.67
CA SER A 517 -19.28 -2.65 17.36
C SER A 517 -17.88 -2.43 16.78
N ASP A 518 -16.87 -2.14 17.63
CA ASP A 518 -15.47 -2.00 17.19
C ASP A 518 -14.93 -3.32 16.60
N ILE A 519 -15.33 -4.45 17.18
CA ILE A 519 -14.94 -5.80 16.74
C ILE A 519 -15.66 -6.15 15.44
N TYR A 520 -16.96 -5.88 15.35
CA TYR A 520 -17.75 -6.13 14.15
C TYR A 520 -17.22 -5.34 12.95
N LEU A 521 -16.89 -4.06 13.15
CA LEU A 521 -16.32 -3.20 12.13
C LEU A 521 -14.95 -3.71 11.63
N LEU A 522 -14.03 -4.04 12.55
CA LEU A 522 -12.73 -4.62 12.19
C LEU A 522 -12.86 -5.97 11.47
N PHE A 523 -13.77 -6.84 11.89
CA PHE A 523 -13.94 -8.16 11.30
C PHE A 523 -14.60 -8.09 9.92
N LYS A 524 -15.57 -7.18 9.73
CA LYS A 524 -16.22 -6.90 8.43
C LYS A 524 -15.28 -6.32 7.38
N SER A 525 -14.18 -5.69 7.78
CA SER A 525 -13.25 -4.99 6.87
C SER A 525 -11.86 -5.62 6.79
N SER A 526 -11.73 -6.90 7.18
CA SER A 526 -10.46 -7.64 7.18
C SER A 526 -10.47 -8.82 6.20
N ASP A 527 -9.53 -8.81 5.27
CA ASP A 527 -9.18 -9.95 4.42
C ASP A 527 -8.62 -11.12 5.24
N PHE A 528 -7.90 -10.86 6.34
CA PHE A 528 -7.42 -11.93 7.21
C PHE A 528 -8.56 -12.67 7.93
N ILE A 529 -9.65 -11.97 8.27
CA ILE A 529 -10.85 -12.60 8.86
C ILE A 529 -11.63 -13.37 7.79
N ALA A 530 -11.76 -12.83 6.57
CA ALA A 530 -12.32 -13.58 5.45
C ALA A 530 -11.49 -14.82 5.09
N HIS A 531 -10.17 -14.72 5.12
CA HIS A 531 -9.25 -15.84 4.89
C HIS A 531 -9.42 -16.94 5.95
N ASP A 532 -9.48 -16.58 7.23
CA ASP A 532 -9.76 -17.54 8.32
C ASP A 532 -11.08 -18.29 8.10
N LEU A 533 -12.11 -17.65 7.53
CA LEU A 533 -13.43 -18.25 7.30
C LEU A 533 -13.55 -19.11 6.03
N PHE A 534 -12.77 -18.82 4.98
CA PHE A 534 -12.95 -19.42 3.64
C PHE A 534 -11.73 -20.12 3.05
N HIS A 535 -10.51 -19.73 3.44
CA HIS A 535 -9.26 -20.07 2.75
C HIS A 535 -8.19 -20.72 3.65
N ALA A 536 -8.49 -20.94 4.93
CA ALA A 536 -7.54 -21.45 5.94
C ALA A 536 -6.89 -22.81 5.60
N PHE A 537 -7.40 -23.54 4.61
CA PHE A 537 -6.95 -24.89 4.24
C PHE A 537 -6.53 -25.04 2.76
N ASP A 538 -6.48 -23.95 1.98
CA ASP A 538 -6.25 -24.03 0.52
C ASP A 538 -4.91 -24.67 0.15
N ASP A 539 -3.86 -24.49 0.97
CA ASP A 539 -2.54 -25.10 0.82
C ASP A 539 -2.41 -26.52 1.45
N CYS A 540 -3.48 -27.08 2.02
CA CYS A 540 -3.43 -28.39 2.70
C CYS A 540 -3.61 -29.56 1.73
N ILE A 541 -2.95 -30.69 2.02
CA ILE A 541 -3.26 -31.96 1.34
C ILE A 541 -4.75 -32.31 1.53
N PRO A 542 -5.50 -32.67 0.47
CA PRO A 542 -6.93 -32.95 0.55
C PRO A 542 -7.26 -34.04 1.58
N SER A 543 -8.30 -33.79 2.38
CA SER A 543 -8.81 -34.70 3.40
C SER A 543 -10.34 -34.62 3.43
N ALA A 544 -11.01 -35.72 3.78
CA ALA A 544 -12.46 -35.75 3.91
C ALA A 544 -12.92 -35.10 5.23
N ASP A 545 -14.05 -34.39 5.18
CA ASP A 545 -14.85 -33.85 6.29
C ASP A 545 -14.07 -33.22 7.45
N VAL A 546 -13.47 -32.05 7.18
CA VAL A 546 -12.84 -31.21 8.21
C VAL A 546 -13.85 -30.21 8.77
N HIS A 547 -14.40 -30.51 9.94
CA HIS A 547 -15.26 -29.59 10.68
C HIS A 547 -14.44 -28.54 11.43
N VAL A 548 -14.83 -27.27 11.31
CA VAL A 548 -14.14 -26.13 11.93
C VAL A 548 -15.04 -25.48 12.98
N GLU A 549 -14.68 -25.60 14.25
CA GLU A 549 -15.27 -24.77 15.31
C GLU A 549 -14.61 -23.39 15.28
N TYR A 550 -15.30 -22.39 14.74
CA TYR A 550 -14.83 -21.01 14.78
C TYR A 550 -14.91 -20.42 16.19
N GLU A 551 -13.86 -19.71 16.60
CA GLU A 551 -13.70 -19.12 17.93
C GLU A 551 -13.39 -17.63 17.85
N LEU A 552 -14.09 -16.80 18.63
CA LEU A 552 -13.73 -15.41 18.86
C LEU A 552 -12.84 -15.31 20.09
N VAL A 553 -11.62 -14.86 19.89
CA VAL A 553 -10.60 -14.74 20.93
C VAL A 553 -10.46 -13.27 21.30
N LEU A 554 -10.85 -12.92 22.53
CA LEU A 554 -10.72 -11.58 23.08
C LEU A 554 -9.59 -11.57 24.11
N LYS A 555 -8.46 -10.98 23.74
CA LYS A 555 -7.30 -10.78 24.62
C LYS A 555 -7.45 -9.45 25.34
N GLN A 556 -7.07 -9.35 26.60
CA GLN A 556 -6.89 -8.07 27.28
C GLN A 556 -5.95 -7.17 26.48
N TRP A 557 -6.35 -5.93 26.22
CA TRP A 557 -5.47 -4.94 25.59
C TRP A 557 -4.33 -4.57 26.53
N PHE A 558 -3.14 -4.43 25.95
CA PHE A 558 -1.94 -3.87 26.57
C PHE A 558 -1.10 -3.23 25.47
N THR A 559 -0.33 -2.19 25.81
CA THR A 559 0.59 -1.57 24.85
C THR A 559 1.76 -2.51 24.60
N VAL A 560 2.02 -2.85 23.34
CA VAL A 560 3.21 -3.56 22.90
C VAL A 560 4.20 -2.52 22.40
N ILE A 561 5.39 -2.45 23.03
CA ILE A 561 6.49 -1.61 22.54
C ILE A 561 7.15 -2.36 21.37
N PRO A 562 7.18 -1.83 20.13
CA PRO A 562 7.68 -2.58 18.96
C PRO A 562 9.12 -3.07 19.09
N SER A 563 9.99 -2.28 19.73
CA SER A 563 11.38 -2.62 20.00
C SER A 563 11.56 -3.85 20.91
N MET A 564 10.54 -4.23 21.68
CA MET A 564 10.50 -5.43 22.52
C MET A 564 9.90 -6.66 21.81
N GLU A 565 9.46 -6.55 20.56
CA GLU A 565 9.03 -7.72 19.79
C GLU A 565 10.25 -8.50 19.25
N PHE A 566 10.25 -9.82 19.44
CA PHE A 566 11.29 -10.71 18.91
C PHE A 566 10.70 -11.84 18.06
N ARG A 567 11.38 -12.19 16.96
CA ARG A 567 11.15 -13.39 16.16
C ARG A 567 11.94 -14.54 16.78
N CYS A 568 11.26 -15.48 17.43
CA CYS A 568 11.86 -16.67 18.04
C CYS A 568 11.74 -17.88 17.10
N PHE A 569 12.89 -18.39 16.63
CA PHE A 569 12.95 -19.53 15.72
C PHE A 569 13.09 -20.83 16.51
N VAL A 570 12.08 -21.71 16.45
CA VAL A 570 12.04 -22.96 17.24
C VAL A 570 12.07 -24.17 16.31
N LYS A 571 12.99 -25.11 16.56
CA LYS A 571 13.11 -26.39 15.85
C LYS A 571 13.22 -27.52 16.86
N GLN A 572 12.40 -28.57 16.70
CA GLN A 572 12.40 -29.74 17.60
C GLN A 572 12.24 -29.36 19.10
N ARG A 573 11.42 -28.33 19.38
CA ARG A 573 11.23 -27.70 20.71
C ARG A 573 12.45 -26.97 21.31
N CYS A 574 13.56 -26.88 20.59
CA CYS A 574 14.71 -26.04 20.95
C CYS A 574 14.57 -24.67 20.28
N LEU A 575 14.83 -23.59 21.03
CA LEU A 575 15.01 -22.25 20.47
C LEU A 575 16.38 -22.21 19.78
N ILE A 576 16.40 -22.08 18.45
CA ILE A 576 17.61 -22.12 17.62
C ILE A 576 18.07 -20.75 17.12
N GLY A 577 17.26 -19.71 17.33
CA GLY A 577 17.60 -18.34 16.98
C GLY A 577 16.60 -17.34 17.52
N ILE A 578 17.05 -16.12 17.75
CA ILE A 578 16.23 -14.95 18.09
C ILE A 578 16.70 -13.82 17.18
N SER A 579 15.79 -13.08 16.57
CA SER A 579 16.08 -11.76 16.02
C SER A 579 15.05 -10.74 16.48
N GLN A 580 15.42 -9.47 16.57
CA GLN A 580 14.47 -8.39 16.85
C GLN A 580 13.45 -8.32 15.69
N ARG A 581 12.19 -7.99 16.00
CA ARG A 581 11.14 -7.92 14.98
C ARG A 581 11.12 -6.56 14.29
N ASP A 582 11.20 -5.52 15.10
CA ASP A 582 11.53 -4.14 14.72
C ASP A 582 12.98 -3.85 15.14
N LEU A 583 13.71 -3.04 14.37
CA LEU A 583 15.07 -2.60 14.69
C LEU A 583 15.09 -1.17 15.25
N LYS A 584 13.95 -0.46 15.22
CA LYS A 584 13.82 0.92 15.72
C LYS A 584 13.59 0.92 17.24
N THR A 585 14.42 1.64 17.99
CA THR A 585 14.22 1.89 19.43
C THR A 585 13.48 3.21 19.63
N LEU A 586 12.15 3.15 19.65
CA LEU A 586 11.28 4.34 19.68
C LEU A 586 11.07 4.90 21.10
N SER A 587 10.73 4.03 22.06
CA SER A 587 10.35 4.40 23.43
C SER A 587 11.41 4.07 24.49
N LEU A 588 11.45 4.86 25.55
CA LEU A 588 12.13 4.56 26.81
C LEU A 588 11.47 3.35 27.50
N LEU A 589 12.28 2.58 28.25
CA LEU A 589 11.80 1.38 28.95
C LEU A 589 11.35 1.66 30.39
N PHE A 590 11.07 2.92 30.69
CA PHE A 590 10.70 3.49 31.98
C PHE A 590 9.98 4.82 31.74
N SER A 591 9.05 5.19 32.63
CA SER A 591 8.40 6.50 32.60
C SER A 591 9.33 7.64 33.03
N TRP A 592 8.94 8.88 32.73
CA TRP A 592 9.65 10.08 33.17
C TRP A 592 9.79 10.17 34.71
N ASP A 593 8.72 9.84 35.44
CA ASP A 593 8.77 9.76 36.91
C ASP A 593 9.73 8.69 37.41
N GLU A 594 9.77 7.51 36.77
CA GLU A 594 10.72 6.45 37.12
C GLU A 594 12.17 6.87 36.86
N LEU A 595 12.48 7.52 35.73
CA LEU A 595 13.82 8.04 35.41
C LEU A 595 14.28 9.10 36.43
N LEU A 596 13.38 10.02 36.79
CA LEU A 596 13.69 11.08 37.74
C LEU A 596 13.78 10.55 39.18
N SER A 597 13.10 9.45 39.49
CA SER A 597 13.23 8.75 40.78
C SER A 597 14.64 8.20 41.01
N ASN A 598 14.97 7.95 42.28
CA ASN A 598 16.14 7.16 42.67
C ASN A 598 15.77 5.67 42.90
N SER A 599 14.69 5.21 42.27
CA SER A 599 14.05 3.90 42.53
C SER A 599 13.76 3.10 41.24
N LEU A 600 14.59 3.26 40.22
CA LEU A 600 14.57 2.42 39.02
C LEU A 600 14.75 0.93 39.42
N PRO A 601 13.90 0.00 38.93
CA PRO A 601 13.72 -1.33 39.54
C PRO A 601 14.88 -2.32 39.33
N PHE A 602 15.95 -1.92 38.64
CA PHE A 602 17.05 -2.79 38.22
C PHE A 602 18.15 -2.87 39.28
N SER A 603 17.98 -3.74 40.26
CA SER A 603 18.84 -3.87 41.46
C SER A 603 20.28 -4.38 41.25
N ASN A 604 20.73 -4.62 40.01
CA ASN A 604 22.12 -5.01 39.70
C ASN A 604 22.63 -4.47 38.35
N ASP A 605 21.75 -4.29 37.36
CA ASP A 605 22.08 -3.65 36.07
C ASP A 605 21.47 -2.24 36.04
N SER A 606 22.21 -1.23 36.50
CA SER A 606 21.75 0.17 36.41
C SER A 606 21.38 0.52 34.97
N PRO A 607 20.21 1.12 34.68
CA PRO A 607 19.82 1.43 33.30
C PRO A 607 20.78 2.45 32.70
N GLN A 608 21.64 1.99 31.79
CA GLN A 608 22.66 2.83 31.18
C GLN A 608 22.09 3.54 29.96
N LEU A 609 21.73 4.82 30.12
CA LEU A 609 21.55 5.72 28.98
C LEU A 609 22.92 5.94 28.31
N ARG A 610 23.23 5.13 27.29
CA ARG A 610 24.49 5.25 26.54
C ARG A 610 24.31 6.22 25.38
N LEU A 611 24.80 7.45 25.55
CA LEU A 611 25.04 8.33 24.41
C LEU A 611 26.16 7.72 23.56
N VAL A 612 25.84 7.35 22.32
CA VAL A 612 26.78 6.73 21.39
C VAL A 612 27.47 7.83 20.58
N ASP A 613 28.79 7.91 20.68
CA ASP A 613 29.59 8.84 19.87
C ASP A 613 29.47 8.46 18.37
N VAL A 614 29.39 9.45 17.49
CA VAL A 614 29.04 9.23 16.06
C VAL A 614 30.06 8.34 15.34
N ASP A 615 31.31 8.34 15.82
CA ASP A 615 32.43 7.54 15.31
C ASP A 615 32.54 6.12 15.94
N SER A 616 31.57 5.70 16.76
CA SER A 616 31.60 4.41 17.48
C SER A 616 31.46 3.20 16.55
N GLN A 617 32.59 2.58 16.21
CA GLN A 617 32.66 1.29 15.49
C GLN A 617 32.10 0.08 16.27
N SER A 618 31.62 0.28 17.51
CA SER A 618 31.22 -0.77 18.46
C SER A 618 29.84 -1.40 18.21
N TRP A 619 29.01 -0.78 17.36
CA TRP A 619 27.66 -1.23 17.01
C TRP A 619 27.43 -1.14 15.50
N GLY A 620 26.30 -1.65 15.01
CA GLY A 620 25.99 -1.72 13.58
C GLY A 620 25.95 -0.34 12.88
N PRO A 621 26.03 -0.31 11.54
CA PRO A 621 26.07 0.93 10.77
C PRO A 621 24.86 1.84 11.04
N SER A 622 25.07 3.15 10.87
CA SER A 622 24.13 4.24 11.24
C SER A 622 22.71 4.09 10.71
N GLN A 623 22.52 3.38 9.61
CA GLN A 623 21.22 2.96 9.06
C GLN A 623 20.29 2.25 10.07
N PHE A 624 20.83 1.69 11.16
CA PHE A 624 20.04 1.04 12.22
C PHE A 624 19.74 1.96 13.43
N ALA A 625 20.13 3.24 13.38
CA ALA A 625 19.95 4.21 14.46
C ALA A 625 18.89 5.27 14.09
N SER A 626 17.62 4.88 14.09
CA SER A 626 16.49 5.81 13.90
C SER A 626 16.15 6.56 15.19
N GLN A 627 15.99 7.89 15.09
CA GLN A 627 15.72 8.84 16.18
C GLN A 627 16.91 9.10 17.13
N ARG A 628 17.27 10.38 17.31
CA ARG A 628 18.25 10.86 18.33
C ARG A 628 17.58 11.39 19.61
N LEU A 629 16.26 11.46 19.61
CA LEU A 629 15.37 11.83 20.71
C LEU A 629 14.24 10.80 20.69
N SER A 630 13.97 10.16 21.82
CA SER A 630 12.90 9.17 21.93
C SER A 630 11.53 9.80 21.70
N GLU A 631 10.58 9.01 21.21
CA GLU A 631 9.18 9.42 21.00
C GLU A 631 8.56 9.99 22.29
N ASP A 632 8.93 9.46 23.47
CA ASP A 632 8.52 9.96 24.79
C ASP A 632 8.98 11.41 25.11
N ILE A 633 9.94 11.96 24.37
CA ILE A 633 10.39 13.38 24.46
C ILE A 633 9.55 14.27 23.53
N LEU A 634 9.04 13.70 22.43
CA LEU A 634 8.24 14.43 21.43
C LEU A 634 6.76 14.50 21.86
N ASP A 635 6.26 13.43 22.50
CA ASP A 635 4.91 13.33 23.06
C ASP A 635 4.79 13.90 24.49
N ALA A 636 5.90 14.38 25.08
CA ALA A 636 5.87 15.03 26.39
C ALA A 636 5.12 16.37 26.33
N ASP A 637 3.99 16.47 27.05
CA ASP A 637 3.22 17.71 27.11
C ASP A 637 4.08 18.84 27.68
N ALA A 638 4.24 19.90 26.88
CA ALA A 638 5.11 21.04 27.17
C ALA A 638 4.69 21.86 28.41
N SER A 639 3.58 21.50 29.07
CA SER A 639 3.15 22.07 30.35
C SER A 639 3.77 21.39 31.59
N ASP A 640 4.13 20.11 31.53
CA ASP A 640 4.69 19.35 32.67
C ASP A 640 6.14 18.84 32.45
N PHE A 641 6.70 18.96 31.23
CA PHE A 641 8.07 18.52 30.93
C PHE A 641 9.16 19.51 31.39
N ASP A 642 9.74 19.24 32.57
CA ASP A 642 10.90 19.97 33.11
C ASP A 642 12.20 19.63 32.35
N ILE A 643 12.46 20.37 31.27
CA ILE A 643 13.64 20.21 30.42
C ILE A 643 14.97 20.56 31.13
N GLU A 644 14.95 21.46 32.12
CA GLU A 644 16.17 21.83 32.87
C GLU A 644 16.60 20.65 33.75
N LYS A 645 15.66 20.07 34.50
CA LYS A 645 15.89 18.87 35.32
C LYS A 645 16.21 17.63 34.50
N TYR A 646 15.68 17.50 33.29
CA TYR A 646 16.11 16.47 32.33
C TYR A 646 17.58 16.65 31.94
N ILE A 647 18.00 17.88 31.61
CA ILE A 647 19.40 18.21 31.29
C ILE A 647 20.32 17.97 32.50
N GLU A 648 19.92 18.34 33.72
CA GLU A 648 20.68 18.01 34.94
C GLU A 648 20.84 16.49 35.10
N LYS A 649 19.76 15.71 34.94
CA LYS A 649 19.81 14.24 35.06
C LYS A 649 20.68 13.59 33.97
N LEU A 650 20.69 14.13 32.74
CA LEU A 650 21.62 13.71 31.68
C LEU A 650 23.08 14.01 32.05
N GLN A 651 23.35 15.19 32.62
CA GLN A 651 24.69 15.57 33.07
C GLN A 651 25.18 14.64 34.19
N ASP A 652 24.34 14.36 35.20
CA ASP A 652 24.63 13.39 36.27
C ASP A 652 24.93 11.98 35.70
N MET A 653 24.10 11.47 34.78
CA MET A 653 24.30 10.14 34.18
C MET A 653 25.57 10.05 33.33
N ASN A 654 26.02 11.15 32.71
CA ASN A 654 27.29 11.21 31.98
C ASN A 654 28.53 11.16 32.90
N ILE A 655 28.41 11.33 34.22
CA ILE A 655 29.53 11.20 35.18
C ILE A 655 29.77 9.72 35.53
N THR A 656 30.00 8.89 34.51
CA THR A 656 30.47 7.49 34.68
C THR A 656 31.99 7.41 34.48
N THR A 657 32.73 7.60 35.57
CA THR A 657 34.20 7.50 35.58
C THR A 657 34.67 6.11 35.15
N ASN A 658 35.51 6.05 34.11
CA ASN A 658 36.32 4.86 33.88
C ASN A 658 37.37 4.67 35.00
N ALA A 659 37.99 3.48 35.07
CA ALA A 659 38.91 3.10 36.15
C ALA A 659 40.15 4.01 36.34
N ASN A 660 40.40 4.96 35.43
CA ASN A 660 41.48 5.95 35.52
C ASN A 660 41.00 7.35 35.95
N ASN A 661 39.76 7.48 36.43
CA ASN A 661 39.18 8.68 37.06
C ASN A 661 39.25 9.97 36.20
N ARG A 662 39.28 9.83 34.87
CA ARG A 662 39.24 10.96 33.93
C ARG A 662 37.79 11.29 33.56
N ILE A 663 37.37 12.51 33.91
CA ILE A 663 36.12 13.12 33.44
C ILE A 663 36.22 13.29 31.92
N MET A 664 35.20 12.82 31.19
CA MET A 664 35.06 12.96 29.74
C MET A 664 33.79 13.76 29.46
N THR A 665 33.88 15.09 29.52
CA THR A 665 32.81 15.98 29.02
C THR A 665 32.87 16.03 27.50
N LYS A 666 31.78 15.66 26.84
CA LYS A 666 31.52 15.88 25.42
C LYS A 666 30.08 16.38 25.29
#